data_AF-A0A7L6A6Y2-F1
#
_entry.id   AF-A0A7L6A6Y2-F1
#
_cell.length_a   1.000
_cell.length_b   1.000
_cell.length_c   1.000
_cell.angle_alpha   90.00
_cell.angle_beta   90.00
_cell.angle_gamma   90.00
#
_symmetry.space_group_name_H-M   'P 1'
#
loop_
_entity.id
_entity.type
_entity.pdbx_description
1 polymer ?
#
loop_
_entity_poly.entity_id
_entity_poly.type
_entity_poly.pdbx_seq_one_letter_code
_entity_poly.pdbx_strand_id
1 'polypeptide(L)'
;MTFLDRATALLLPHLGEDRRDTVLTRAFYGEHQEIYRTIEQTGATDVFTVACVRRLLDRGCVDSRHALSLLLEVIRKEAGDEKQSDFADLIRALDASCQRPPDADCPYRDLRAFQERDAPFFFGRDAFTRELVAAVDRSPFVAVVGASGSGKSSVVQAGLIPVLRARGGWAVAIVRPGPEPWRSLAGCLLDVIEGEPVAGERVKRQLAIGDLAAELTNAAPGGGRVGLQHLVDAALAADSGSTRLLLLVDQWEELYTYQATDAATAAAFADRLVEATQRAPLTVVLTLRADFTGRAIEHRPLRDRLQQATVFLGGMTRAERELAITGPAQVAGLSFEAGLVGRILDDVGDEPGHLPLLEFCLTQLHARRQDGQLCQAAYEAIGRVHGAIVQRADSVIAEMESRNAGREAMARDIFLQLVQIGEGSEDTRRRRQLADFPEGARPLIGDLATARLLVTGRDAASGQETVEVAHEALIRNWPRLRAWLQQDRDDLHQWNEIERATAAWQAHGEIYRWPDERVILEAAPMLRRLGTRFVLNGAARDFLGPIEVDEMLVRLDDPTTAHALRARIGDRLALLPGGDPRPGVGVRPDGLPEIAWQAIPGGEVELEVEASGLLRRWRGRPRFTVDPFHMARYPVTVAQWRAFRDAADGYGELIGKPYGVPPATQRGRDNQPAVNVSWIEATAFCEWLGAALGHPVRLPTEWEWQQAATGGDRTKEYPWGDWREGHANTVESELGRMTAVGLYPQGASGQGVLDLAGNSLEWCLNKFDAPEDVERSGDARRVVRGGSWSGARDFGRCACRDHDGPGGRGSLLGLRLVCVSPSRRADHWLADLCQLRFTGPLERRPAALCGRAAPRAHLSARKDCQPPPEPSYLACRCEPVGRPDTTRRVVRGGSWNNNRDNARCAYRNHNDPGNRNNNLGLRLVCVSHIVQAFGKPDPPGLGRKCPSTTVGGPRRGRCGWRRLVPSARIARKGCAPSGIYPTGAPPGRKPRGAPP
;
A
#
# COMPACT_ATOMS: atom_id res chain seq x y z
N MET A 1 -38.59 37.25 -54.61
CA MET A 1 -37.97 37.85 -53.41
C MET A 1 -37.68 36.76 -52.40
N THR A 2 -36.46 36.71 -51.88
CA THR A 2 -36.06 35.88 -50.74
C THR A 2 -36.72 36.39 -49.45
N PHE A 3 -36.58 35.63 -48.35
CA PHE A 3 -36.98 36.13 -47.02
C PHE A 3 -36.21 37.41 -46.64
N LEU A 4 -34.90 37.47 -46.95
CA LEU A 4 -34.04 38.64 -46.71
C LEU A 4 -34.55 39.87 -47.47
N ASP A 5 -34.96 39.71 -48.74
CA ASP A 5 -35.50 40.81 -49.54
C ASP A 5 -36.83 41.32 -48.94
N ARG A 6 -37.73 40.41 -48.54
CA ARG A 6 -39.03 40.75 -47.92
C ARG A 6 -38.85 41.48 -46.59
N ALA A 7 -37.99 40.94 -45.72
CA ALA A 7 -37.67 41.54 -44.43
C ALA A 7 -37.05 42.94 -44.61
N THR A 8 -36.09 43.08 -45.52
CA THR A 8 -35.47 44.38 -45.83
C THR A 8 -36.51 45.38 -46.36
N ALA A 9 -37.35 45.00 -47.32
CA ALA A 9 -38.36 45.88 -47.91
C ALA A 9 -39.44 46.35 -46.91
N LEU A 10 -39.76 45.52 -45.90
CA LEU A 10 -40.68 45.88 -44.83
C LEU A 10 -40.01 46.75 -43.74
N LEU A 11 -38.76 46.49 -43.40
CA LEU A 11 -38.02 47.22 -42.36
C LEU A 11 -37.52 48.59 -42.82
N LEU A 12 -37.06 48.71 -44.07
CA LEU A 12 -36.35 49.88 -44.59
C LEU A 12 -37.13 51.22 -44.44
N PRO A 13 -38.46 51.30 -44.68
CA PRO A 13 -39.22 52.54 -44.48
C PRO A 13 -39.32 53.02 -43.03
N HIS A 14 -39.02 52.14 -42.06
CA HIS A 14 -39.16 52.41 -40.62
C HIS A 14 -37.81 52.65 -39.92
N LEU A 15 -36.69 52.33 -40.58
CA LEU A 15 -35.32 52.40 -40.04
C LEU A 15 -34.49 53.59 -40.57
N GLY A 16 -35.13 54.71 -40.93
CA GLY A 16 -34.44 55.93 -41.39
C GLY A 16 -33.33 56.41 -40.42
N GLU A 17 -32.36 57.17 -40.94
CA GLU A 17 -31.07 57.45 -40.27
C GLU A 17 -31.20 57.91 -38.81
N ASP A 18 -32.09 58.87 -38.50
CA ASP A 18 -32.33 59.37 -37.14
C ASP A 18 -32.91 58.33 -36.17
N ARG A 19 -33.57 57.28 -36.68
CA ARG A 19 -34.29 56.26 -35.88
C ARG A 19 -33.53 54.95 -35.75
N ARG A 20 -32.69 54.62 -36.73
CA ARG A 20 -31.87 53.41 -36.84
C ARG A 20 -31.28 52.96 -35.50
N ASP A 21 -30.51 53.82 -34.85
CA ASP A 21 -29.84 53.48 -33.59
C ASP A 21 -30.82 53.35 -32.41
N THR A 22 -31.90 54.14 -32.37
CA THR A 22 -32.89 54.10 -31.28
C THR A 22 -33.72 52.81 -31.31
N VAL A 23 -34.20 52.41 -32.49
CA VAL A 23 -34.99 51.19 -32.67
C VAL A 23 -34.15 49.95 -32.44
N LEU A 24 -32.93 49.92 -32.98
CA LEU A 24 -32.04 48.76 -32.85
C LEU A 24 -31.40 48.66 -31.47
N THR A 25 -31.09 49.78 -30.80
CA THR A 25 -30.68 49.75 -29.38
C THR A 25 -31.79 49.17 -28.50
N ARG A 26 -33.07 49.49 -28.75
CA ARG A 26 -34.21 48.86 -28.05
C ARG A 26 -34.32 47.36 -28.35
N ALA A 27 -34.09 46.92 -29.58
CA ALA A 27 -34.18 45.51 -29.98
C ALA A 27 -32.99 44.65 -29.51
N PHE A 28 -31.81 45.25 -29.29
CA PHE A 28 -30.57 44.55 -28.87
C PHE A 28 -30.10 44.93 -27.45
N TYR A 29 -30.99 45.48 -26.61
CA TYR A 29 -30.68 45.79 -25.22
C TYR A 29 -30.50 44.50 -24.41
N GLY A 30 -29.37 44.37 -23.71
CA GLY A 30 -29.03 43.15 -22.94
C GLY A 30 -28.03 42.25 -23.69
N GLU A 31 -28.26 40.94 -23.68
CA GLU A 31 -27.29 39.90 -24.05
C GLU A 31 -26.86 39.93 -25.53
N HIS A 32 -27.57 40.67 -26.39
CA HIS A 32 -27.28 40.77 -27.81
C HIS A 32 -26.54 42.05 -28.22
N GLN A 33 -26.11 42.88 -27.25
CA GLN A 33 -25.39 44.13 -27.52
C GLN A 33 -24.07 43.93 -28.30
N GLU A 34 -23.44 42.75 -28.19
CA GLU A 34 -22.27 42.38 -29.01
C GLU A 34 -22.61 42.37 -30.52
N ILE A 35 -23.79 41.84 -30.89
CA ILE A 35 -24.22 41.77 -32.29
C ILE A 35 -24.27 43.19 -32.88
N TYR A 36 -24.92 44.13 -32.19
CA TYR A 36 -25.01 45.54 -32.58
C TYR A 36 -23.63 46.21 -32.73
N ARG A 37 -22.68 45.93 -31.82
CA ARG A 37 -21.32 46.50 -31.86
C ARG A 37 -20.43 45.96 -32.97
N THR A 38 -20.69 44.75 -33.48
CA THR A 38 -19.87 44.15 -34.54
C THR A 38 -20.26 44.62 -35.95
N ILE A 39 -21.40 45.28 -36.13
CA ILE A 39 -21.90 45.72 -37.43
C ILE A 39 -21.32 47.11 -37.72
N GLU A 40 -20.74 47.28 -38.91
CA GLU A 40 -20.17 48.55 -39.35
C GLU A 40 -21.26 49.61 -39.47
N GLN A 41 -21.19 50.66 -38.64
CA GLN A 41 -22.24 51.66 -38.52
C GLN A 41 -22.14 52.75 -39.60
N THR A 42 -21.02 52.83 -40.33
CA THR A 42 -20.84 53.73 -41.48
C THR A 42 -21.39 53.12 -42.75
N GLY A 43 -22.41 53.75 -43.35
CA GLY A 43 -22.98 53.33 -44.63
C GLY A 43 -24.48 53.58 -44.74
N ALA A 44 -24.99 53.49 -45.96
CA ALA A 44 -26.39 53.72 -46.29
C ALA A 44 -27.33 52.72 -45.56
N THR A 45 -28.51 53.22 -45.21
CA THR A 45 -29.48 52.54 -44.34
C THR A 45 -29.99 51.21 -44.90
N ASP A 46 -30.09 51.08 -46.23
CA ASP A 46 -30.45 49.85 -46.93
C ASP A 46 -29.35 48.77 -46.78
N VAL A 47 -28.09 49.12 -47.08
CA VAL A 47 -26.93 48.22 -46.94
C VAL A 47 -26.80 47.74 -45.48
N PHE A 48 -26.97 48.64 -44.52
CA PHE A 48 -26.93 48.30 -43.09
C PHE A 48 -28.12 47.45 -42.65
N THR A 49 -29.34 47.72 -43.13
CA THR A 49 -30.52 46.90 -42.82
C THR A 49 -30.36 45.48 -43.37
N VAL A 50 -29.88 45.33 -44.61
CA VAL A 50 -29.52 44.03 -45.20
C VAL A 50 -28.46 43.33 -44.35
N ALA A 51 -27.41 44.04 -43.92
CA ALA A 51 -26.34 43.46 -43.09
C ALA A 51 -26.85 42.98 -41.72
N CYS A 52 -27.75 43.73 -41.07
CA CYS A 52 -28.38 43.34 -39.82
C CYS A 52 -29.22 42.06 -39.99
N VAL A 53 -30.18 42.07 -40.91
CA VAL A 53 -31.08 40.93 -41.13
C VAL A 53 -30.30 39.70 -41.60
N ARG A 54 -29.32 39.87 -42.49
CA ARG A 54 -28.44 38.78 -42.93
C ARG A 54 -27.67 38.18 -41.75
N ARG A 55 -27.01 38.96 -40.90
CA ARG A 55 -26.26 38.40 -39.75
C ARG A 55 -27.13 37.66 -38.72
N LEU A 56 -28.37 38.07 -38.54
CA LEU A 56 -29.32 37.39 -37.65
C LEU A 56 -29.80 36.05 -38.21
N LEU A 57 -29.90 35.94 -39.54
CA LEU A 57 -30.22 34.69 -40.23
C LEU A 57 -28.98 33.76 -40.32
N ASP A 58 -27.82 34.31 -40.71
CA ASP A 58 -26.56 33.59 -40.92
C ASP A 58 -26.01 32.92 -39.65
N ARG A 59 -26.36 33.42 -38.44
CA ARG A 59 -25.95 32.78 -37.18
C ARG A 59 -26.65 31.45 -36.89
N GLY A 60 -27.78 31.14 -37.53
CA GLY A 60 -28.49 29.85 -37.42
C GLY A 60 -29.21 29.57 -36.09
N CYS A 61 -28.70 30.06 -34.96
CA CYS A 61 -29.25 29.85 -33.61
C CYS A 61 -30.67 30.42 -33.45
N VAL A 62 -31.49 29.76 -32.62
CA VAL A 62 -32.88 30.14 -32.33
C VAL A 62 -32.97 31.58 -31.81
N ASP A 63 -32.08 31.98 -30.90
CA ASP A 63 -32.06 33.31 -30.27
C ASP A 63 -31.89 34.45 -31.28
N SER A 64 -31.09 34.22 -32.33
CA SER A 64 -30.88 35.22 -33.39
C SER A 64 -32.12 35.39 -34.28
N ARG A 65 -32.93 34.34 -34.44
CA ARG A 65 -34.26 34.43 -35.07
C ARG A 65 -35.28 35.05 -34.12
N HIS A 66 -35.24 34.75 -32.83
CA HIS A 66 -36.12 35.36 -31.83
C HIS A 66 -35.90 36.88 -31.73
N ALA A 67 -34.65 37.34 -31.72
CA ALA A 67 -34.31 38.77 -31.75
C ALA A 67 -34.82 39.47 -33.04
N LEU A 68 -34.76 38.78 -34.19
CA LEU A 68 -35.34 39.29 -35.44
C LEU A 68 -36.89 39.30 -35.40
N SER A 69 -37.52 38.28 -34.80
CA SER A 69 -38.97 38.21 -34.59
C SER A 69 -39.45 39.36 -33.68
N LEU A 70 -38.71 39.64 -32.59
CA LEU A 70 -38.95 40.79 -31.71
C LEU A 70 -38.77 42.14 -32.42
N LEU A 71 -37.73 42.31 -33.24
CA LEU A 71 -37.54 43.54 -34.04
C LEU A 71 -38.71 43.76 -35.01
N LEU A 72 -39.15 42.70 -35.69
CA LEU A 72 -40.31 42.74 -36.57
C LEU A 72 -41.61 43.03 -35.80
N GLU A 73 -41.79 42.46 -34.60
CA GLU A 73 -42.96 42.65 -33.75
C GLU A 73 -43.04 44.04 -33.10
N VAL A 74 -41.90 44.67 -32.79
CA VAL A 74 -41.82 46.07 -32.36
C VAL A 74 -42.23 46.99 -33.52
N ILE A 75 -41.66 46.79 -34.71
CA ILE A 75 -41.95 47.64 -35.88
C ILE A 75 -43.38 47.40 -36.40
N ARG A 76 -43.92 46.18 -36.29
CA ARG A 76 -45.33 45.87 -36.60
C ARG A 76 -46.32 46.71 -35.79
N LYS A 77 -45.96 47.08 -34.55
CA LYS A 77 -46.79 47.94 -33.67
C LYS A 77 -46.66 49.43 -33.97
N GLU A 78 -45.63 49.84 -34.70
CA GLU A 78 -45.43 51.21 -35.20
C GLU A 78 -45.84 51.37 -36.68
N ALA A 79 -46.23 50.28 -37.35
CA ALA A 79 -46.72 50.27 -38.73
C ALA A 79 -48.24 50.44 -38.80
N GLY A 80 -48.71 51.26 -39.74
CA GLY A 80 -50.13 51.43 -40.02
C GLY A 80 -50.80 50.13 -40.48
N ASP A 81 -52.11 50.02 -40.24
CA ASP A 81 -52.89 48.77 -40.33
C ASP A 81 -52.70 48.02 -41.65
N GLU A 82 -52.58 48.73 -42.78
CA GLU A 82 -52.35 48.19 -44.13
C GLU A 82 -51.15 47.22 -44.21
N LYS A 83 -50.11 47.39 -43.38
CA LYS A 83 -48.91 46.55 -43.38
C LYS A 83 -48.83 45.54 -42.24
N GLN A 84 -49.77 45.55 -41.29
CA GLN A 84 -49.70 44.65 -40.13
C GLN A 84 -49.82 43.16 -40.52
N SER A 85 -50.52 42.83 -41.62
CA SER A 85 -50.55 41.46 -42.13
C SER A 85 -49.20 41.03 -42.70
N ASP A 86 -48.54 41.87 -43.51
CA ASP A 86 -47.25 41.53 -44.13
C ASP A 86 -46.16 41.23 -43.08
N PHE A 87 -46.12 42.03 -42.01
CA PHE A 87 -45.25 41.78 -40.85
C PHE A 87 -45.67 40.50 -40.11
N ALA A 88 -46.97 40.27 -39.87
CA ALA A 88 -47.45 39.05 -39.23
C ALA A 88 -47.17 37.79 -40.05
N ASP A 89 -47.23 37.85 -41.39
CA ASP A 89 -46.90 36.75 -42.30
C ASP A 89 -45.38 36.54 -42.44
N LEU A 90 -44.57 37.58 -42.24
CA LEU A 90 -43.12 37.45 -42.15
C LEU A 90 -42.70 36.82 -40.82
N ILE A 91 -43.31 37.24 -39.69
CA ILE A 91 -43.13 36.63 -38.37
C ILE A 91 -43.59 35.17 -38.39
N ARG A 92 -44.79 34.87 -38.89
CA ARG A 92 -45.28 33.49 -39.08
C ARG A 92 -44.33 32.65 -39.93
N ALA A 93 -43.76 33.19 -41.01
CA ALA A 93 -42.79 32.47 -41.85
C ALA A 93 -41.44 32.22 -41.15
N LEU A 94 -41.00 33.15 -40.29
CA LEU A 94 -39.79 33.00 -39.46
C LEU A 94 -40.02 31.94 -38.38
N ASP A 95 -41.10 32.05 -37.61
CA ASP A 95 -41.44 31.16 -36.49
C ASP A 95 -41.84 29.75 -36.98
N ALA A 96 -42.46 29.61 -38.17
CA ALA A 96 -42.74 28.32 -38.78
C ALA A 96 -41.47 27.54 -39.18
N SER A 97 -40.32 28.22 -39.33
CA SER A 97 -39.02 27.54 -39.50
C SER A 97 -38.46 26.94 -38.20
N CYS A 98 -39.15 27.15 -37.08
CA CYS A 98 -38.85 26.62 -35.75
C CYS A 98 -39.95 25.64 -35.26
N GLN A 99 -40.61 24.93 -36.18
CA GLN A 99 -41.69 24.00 -35.83
C GLN A 99 -41.24 22.88 -34.89
N ARG A 100 -42.06 22.67 -33.86
CA ARG A 100 -41.93 21.68 -32.79
C ARG A 100 -41.76 20.25 -33.37
N PRO A 101 -40.77 19.46 -32.91
CA PRO A 101 -40.73 18.04 -33.21
C PRO A 101 -42.03 17.33 -32.76
N PRO A 102 -42.58 16.40 -33.56
CA PRO A 102 -43.69 15.55 -33.11
C PRO A 102 -43.28 14.70 -31.89
N ASP A 103 -44.22 14.52 -30.97
CA ASP A 103 -44.19 13.59 -29.83
C ASP A 103 -42.96 13.59 -28.91
N ALA A 104 -42.99 14.52 -27.94
CA ALA A 104 -42.71 14.31 -26.52
C ALA A 104 -41.42 13.58 -26.07
N ASP A 105 -40.39 13.52 -26.90
CA ASP A 105 -39.08 12.97 -26.53
C ASP A 105 -38.35 13.89 -25.52
N CYS A 106 -37.55 13.31 -24.62
CA CYS A 106 -36.86 14.06 -23.56
C CYS A 106 -35.68 14.85 -24.14
N PRO A 107 -35.60 16.19 -24.01
CA PRO A 107 -34.53 16.98 -24.65
C PRO A 107 -33.13 16.66 -24.09
N TYR A 108 -33.07 16.26 -22.81
CA TYR A 108 -31.85 15.77 -22.14
C TYR A 108 -31.64 14.28 -22.41
N ARG A 109 -30.41 13.88 -22.68
CA ARG A 109 -30.07 12.55 -23.23
C ARG A 109 -29.51 11.56 -22.20
N ASP A 110 -29.81 11.77 -20.91
CA ASP A 110 -29.43 10.90 -19.80
C ASP A 110 -27.90 10.72 -19.74
N LEU A 111 -27.37 9.50 -19.76
CA LEU A 111 -25.95 9.26 -19.87
C LEU A 111 -25.47 9.22 -21.35
N ARG A 112 -26.35 9.26 -22.35
CA ARG A 112 -25.97 9.06 -23.75
C ARG A 112 -25.23 10.28 -24.31
N ALA A 113 -24.41 10.06 -25.34
CA ALA A 113 -23.90 11.18 -26.14
C ALA A 113 -25.01 11.70 -27.06
N PHE A 114 -25.02 13.01 -27.33
CA PHE A 114 -25.91 13.58 -28.33
C PHE A 114 -25.47 13.12 -29.72
N GLN A 115 -26.42 12.66 -30.54
CA GLN A 115 -26.18 12.24 -31.92
C GLN A 115 -26.68 13.32 -32.91
N GLU A 116 -26.49 13.10 -34.21
CA GLU A 116 -26.88 14.07 -35.26
C GLU A 116 -28.35 14.52 -35.17
N ARG A 117 -29.28 13.58 -34.95
CA ARG A 117 -30.71 13.88 -34.73
C ARG A 117 -31.01 14.70 -33.46
N ASP A 118 -30.07 14.75 -32.52
CA ASP A 118 -30.21 15.42 -31.22
C ASP A 118 -29.69 16.88 -31.27
N ALA A 119 -29.18 17.32 -32.43
CA ALA A 119 -28.69 18.68 -32.66
C ALA A 119 -29.67 19.82 -32.32
N PRO A 120 -31.01 19.70 -32.52
CA PRO A 120 -31.96 20.72 -32.06
C PRO A 120 -31.98 20.94 -30.54
N PHE A 121 -31.36 20.02 -29.77
CA PHE A 121 -31.22 20.09 -28.32
C PHE A 121 -29.76 20.26 -27.87
N PHE A 122 -28.81 20.51 -28.77
CA PHE A 122 -27.38 20.60 -28.45
C PHE A 122 -26.90 22.05 -28.34
N PHE A 123 -26.85 22.59 -27.12
CA PHE A 123 -26.56 23.99 -26.83
C PHE A 123 -25.25 24.21 -26.06
N GLY A 124 -24.75 25.45 -26.09
CA GLY A 124 -23.64 25.88 -25.24
C GLY A 124 -22.26 25.40 -25.70
N ARG A 125 -22.12 24.94 -26.95
CA ARG A 125 -20.81 24.56 -27.55
C ARG A 125 -20.53 25.24 -28.88
N ASP A 126 -21.36 26.19 -29.27
CA ASP A 126 -21.36 26.90 -30.55
C ASP A 126 -20.00 27.50 -30.94
N ALA A 127 -19.25 28.02 -29.96
CA ALA A 127 -17.90 28.54 -30.17
C ALA A 127 -16.91 27.44 -30.56
N PHE A 128 -16.92 26.31 -29.83
CA PHE A 128 -16.08 25.15 -30.12
C PHE A 128 -16.49 24.46 -31.43
N THR A 129 -17.80 24.37 -31.71
CA THR A 129 -18.30 23.84 -32.99
C THR A 129 -17.75 24.67 -34.16
N ARG A 130 -17.74 26.00 -34.07
CA ARG A 130 -17.12 26.88 -35.10
C ARG A 130 -15.62 26.67 -35.23
N GLU A 131 -14.89 26.47 -34.13
CA GLU A 131 -13.46 26.16 -34.15
C GLU A 131 -13.16 24.81 -34.83
N LEU A 132 -13.94 23.77 -34.49
CA LEU A 132 -13.83 22.43 -35.05
C LEU A 132 -14.20 22.39 -36.54
N VAL A 133 -15.25 23.08 -36.96
CA VAL A 133 -15.60 23.30 -38.37
C VAL A 133 -14.43 23.97 -39.10
N ALA A 134 -13.85 25.02 -38.53
CA ALA A 134 -12.70 25.71 -39.12
C ALA A 134 -11.42 24.85 -39.14
N ALA A 135 -11.27 23.85 -38.25
CA ALA A 135 -10.18 22.87 -38.30
C ALA A 135 -10.39 21.85 -39.44
N VAL A 136 -11.62 21.39 -39.64
CA VAL A 136 -12.02 20.51 -40.76
C VAL A 136 -11.88 21.21 -42.11
N ASP A 137 -12.22 22.50 -42.19
CA ASP A 137 -12.01 23.32 -43.39
C ASP A 137 -10.51 23.50 -43.72
N ARG A 138 -9.60 23.27 -42.76
CA ARG A 138 -8.13 23.39 -42.93
C ARG A 138 -7.39 22.06 -43.12
N SER A 139 -7.93 20.93 -42.69
CA SER A 139 -7.22 19.65 -42.70
C SER A 139 -8.15 18.46 -42.96
N PRO A 140 -7.77 17.50 -43.85
CA PRO A 140 -8.50 16.25 -44.02
C PRO A 140 -8.29 15.25 -42.86
N PHE A 141 -7.53 15.62 -41.83
CA PHE A 141 -7.32 14.80 -40.63
C PHE A 141 -7.31 15.70 -39.40
N VAL A 142 -8.26 15.52 -38.48
CA VAL A 142 -8.47 16.38 -37.30
C VAL A 142 -8.69 15.54 -36.04
N ALA A 143 -8.14 15.96 -34.91
CA ALA A 143 -8.40 15.34 -33.61
C ALA A 143 -9.11 16.28 -32.62
N VAL A 144 -10.14 15.77 -31.95
CA VAL A 144 -10.80 16.40 -30.80
C VAL A 144 -10.27 15.74 -29.53
N VAL A 145 -9.37 16.42 -28.83
CA VAL A 145 -8.67 15.90 -27.65
C VAL A 145 -9.27 16.50 -26.38
N GLY A 146 -9.52 15.70 -25.35
CA GLY A 146 -10.07 16.20 -24.08
C GLY A 146 -10.31 15.11 -23.04
N ALA A 147 -10.70 15.51 -21.83
CA ALA A 147 -10.95 14.60 -20.72
C ALA A 147 -12.07 13.58 -21.00
N SER A 148 -12.21 12.56 -20.14
CA SER A 148 -13.41 11.73 -20.14
C SER A 148 -14.62 12.58 -19.74
N GLY A 149 -15.79 12.32 -20.35
CA GLY A 149 -17.03 13.07 -20.05
C GLY A 149 -17.08 14.53 -20.52
N SER A 150 -16.06 15.10 -21.19
CA SER A 150 -16.05 16.53 -21.60
C SER A 150 -16.97 16.88 -22.80
N GLY A 151 -17.69 15.90 -23.34
CA GLY A 151 -18.63 16.07 -24.46
C GLY A 151 -18.05 15.81 -25.86
N LYS A 152 -16.87 15.18 -25.99
CA LYS A 152 -16.19 14.95 -27.28
C LYS A 152 -17.10 14.35 -28.36
N SER A 153 -17.72 13.20 -28.09
CA SER A 153 -18.59 12.51 -29.04
C SER A 153 -19.81 13.38 -29.40
N SER A 154 -20.42 14.04 -28.41
CA SER A 154 -21.55 14.95 -28.60
C SER A 154 -21.22 16.15 -29.49
N VAL A 155 -20.08 16.83 -29.27
CA VAL A 155 -19.74 18.04 -30.05
C VAL A 155 -19.34 17.72 -31.49
N VAL A 156 -18.86 16.50 -31.77
CA VAL A 156 -18.73 16.05 -33.16
C VAL A 156 -20.10 15.68 -33.73
N GLN A 157 -20.84 14.77 -33.09
CA GLN A 157 -22.06 14.18 -33.69
C GLN A 157 -23.23 15.16 -33.77
N ALA A 158 -23.46 15.99 -32.76
CA ALA A 158 -24.56 16.96 -32.70
C ALA A 158 -24.11 18.42 -32.97
N GLY A 159 -22.80 18.69 -33.00
CA GLY A 159 -22.24 20.01 -33.34
C GLY A 159 -21.70 20.05 -34.77
N LEU A 160 -20.62 19.31 -35.06
CA LEU A 160 -19.94 19.35 -36.36
C LEU A 160 -20.79 18.78 -37.50
N ILE A 161 -21.31 17.54 -37.35
CA ILE A 161 -21.96 16.80 -38.44
C ILE A 161 -23.16 17.56 -39.04
N PRO A 162 -24.10 18.12 -38.25
CA PRO A 162 -25.23 18.88 -38.78
C PRO A 162 -24.80 20.12 -39.55
N VAL A 163 -23.74 20.83 -39.11
CA VAL A 163 -23.22 22.01 -39.82
C VAL A 163 -22.60 21.64 -41.16
N LEU A 164 -21.95 20.48 -41.26
CA LEU A 164 -21.41 19.98 -42.53
C LEU A 164 -22.51 19.48 -43.47
N ARG A 165 -23.51 18.73 -42.97
CA ARG A 165 -24.69 18.35 -43.77
C ARG A 165 -25.45 19.58 -44.28
N ALA A 166 -25.64 20.61 -43.45
CA ALA A 166 -26.32 21.86 -43.83
C ALA A 166 -25.54 22.69 -44.87
N ARG A 167 -24.21 22.53 -44.97
CA ARG A 167 -23.39 23.11 -46.06
C ARG A 167 -23.52 22.34 -47.38
N GLY A 168 -24.02 21.10 -47.35
CA GLY A 168 -24.08 20.19 -48.50
C GLY A 168 -22.73 19.59 -48.88
N GLY A 169 -22.73 18.54 -49.71
CA GLY A 169 -21.50 17.92 -50.22
C GLY A 169 -20.81 16.90 -49.30
N TRP A 170 -21.40 16.56 -48.15
CA TRP A 170 -20.79 15.66 -47.16
C TRP A 170 -21.59 14.39 -46.92
N ALA A 171 -21.00 13.24 -47.24
CA ALA A 171 -21.43 11.94 -46.73
C ALA A 171 -20.80 11.71 -45.35
N VAL A 172 -21.39 10.84 -44.53
CA VAL A 172 -21.01 10.68 -43.11
C VAL A 172 -20.98 9.20 -42.73
N ALA A 173 -19.85 8.73 -42.22
CA ALA A 173 -19.68 7.43 -41.59
C ALA A 173 -19.19 7.62 -40.13
N ILE A 174 -19.70 6.82 -39.20
CA ILE A 174 -19.29 6.85 -37.78
C ILE A 174 -18.84 5.45 -37.38
N VAL A 175 -17.58 5.33 -36.97
CA VAL A 175 -16.99 4.09 -36.44
C VAL A 175 -16.53 4.30 -35.00
N ARG A 176 -16.76 3.30 -34.17
CA ARG A 176 -16.10 3.11 -32.87
C ARG A 176 -15.22 1.87 -33.00
N PRO A 177 -13.89 1.92 -32.74
CA PRO A 177 -12.99 0.82 -33.07
C PRO A 177 -13.39 -0.53 -32.45
N GLY A 178 -13.66 -0.57 -31.15
CA GLY A 178 -13.89 -1.83 -30.44
C GLY A 178 -12.67 -2.79 -30.50
N PRO A 179 -12.89 -4.10 -30.23
CA PRO A 179 -11.82 -5.11 -30.30
C PRO A 179 -11.44 -5.53 -31.72
N GLU A 180 -12.32 -5.32 -32.72
CA GLU A 180 -12.14 -5.73 -34.12
C GLU A 180 -12.22 -4.52 -35.08
N PRO A 181 -11.25 -3.58 -35.06
CA PRO A 181 -11.36 -2.27 -35.71
C PRO A 181 -11.64 -2.34 -37.22
N TRP A 182 -11.13 -3.36 -37.92
CA TRP A 182 -11.39 -3.56 -39.35
C TRP A 182 -12.83 -3.99 -39.64
N ARG A 183 -13.47 -4.80 -38.77
CA ARG A 183 -14.90 -5.14 -38.89
C ARG A 183 -15.78 -3.94 -38.58
N SER A 184 -15.43 -3.16 -37.55
CA SER A 184 -16.14 -1.93 -37.20
C SER A 184 -16.13 -0.91 -38.36
N LEU A 185 -14.99 -0.75 -39.03
CA LEU A 185 -14.85 0.12 -40.21
C LEU A 185 -15.55 -0.44 -41.45
N ALA A 186 -15.44 -1.75 -41.72
CA ALA A 186 -16.13 -2.39 -42.83
C ALA A 186 -17.66 -2.28 -42.69
N GLY A 187 -18.19 -2.47 -41.48
CA GLY A 187 -19.60 -2.26 -41.15
C GLY A 187 -20.07 -0.85 -41.48
N CYS A 188 -19.48 0.18 -40.86
CA CYS A 188 -19.98 1.55 -41.04
C CYS A 188 -19.86 2.07 -42.48
N LEU A 189 -18.95 1.52 -43.30
CA LEU A 189 -18.84 1.88 -44.71
C LEU A 189 -19.90 1.16 -45.56
N LEU A 190 -20.19 -0.12 -45.29
CA LEU A 190 -21.31 -0.83 -45.91
C LEU A 190 -22.68 -0.24 -45.51
N ASP A 191 -22.81 0.29 -44.29
CA ASP A 191 -24.01 1.01 -43.84
C ASP A 191 -24.27 2.29 -44.67
N VAL A 192 -23.23 2.94 -45.18
CA VAL A 192 -23.34 4.12 -46.09
C VAL A 192 -23.50 3.71 -47.56
N ILE A 193 -22.86 2.62 -48.00
CA ILE A 193 -22.89 2.17 -49.40
C ILE A 193 -24.20 1.44 -49.74
N GLU A 194 -24.68 0.55 -48.85
CA GLU A 194 -25.83 -0.31 -49.08
C GLU A 194 -27.11 0.16 -48.35
N GLY A 195 -26.98 1.05 -47.36
CA GLY A 195 -28.06 1.42 -46.44
C GLY A 195 -28.34 0.36 -45.36
N GLU A 196 -29.30 0.65 -44.48
CA GLU A 196 -29.75 -0.24 -43.39
C GLU A 196 -30.27 -1.60 -43.90
N PRO A 197 -29.84 -2.74 -43.32
CA PRO A 197 -30.18 -4.06 -43.83
C PRO A 197 -31.65 -4.46 -43.58
N VAL A 198 -32.32 -4.90 -44.65
CA VAL A 198 -33.68 -5.45 -44.59
C VAL A 198 -33.72 -6.69 -43.67
N ALA A 199 -34.79 -6.80 -42.89
CA ALA A 199 -34.98 -7.85 -41.88
C ALA A 199 -34.98 -9.27 -42.47
N GLY A 200 -33.79 -9.89 -42.50
CA GLY A 200 -33.56 -11.25 -42.98
C GLY A 200 -32.10 -11.50 -43.36
N GLU A 201 -31.40 -10.52 -43.93
CA GLU A 201 -30.06 -10.71 -44.52
C GLU A 201 -28.88 -10.67 -43.53
N ARG A 202 -29.14 -10.66 -42.20
CA ARG A 202 -28.11 -10.46 -41.16
C ARG A 202 -26.88 -11.36 -41.30
N VAL A 203 -27.05 -12.65 -41.63
CA VAL A 203 -25.93 -13.60 -41.77
C VAL A 203 -25.07 -13.26 -43.00
N LYS A 204 -25.70 -12.94 -44.14
CA LYS A 204 -25.04 -12.53 -45.38
C LYS A 204 -24.23 -11.25 -45.18
N ARG A 205 -24.80 -10.26 -44.48
CA ARG A 205 -24.09 -9.00 -44.17
C ARG A 205 -22.93 -9.20 -43.18
N GLN A 206 -23.08 -10.06 -42.17
CA GLN A 206 -21.98 -10.37 -41.24
C GLN A 206 -20.80 -11.08 -41.94
N LEU A 207 -21.07 -11.90 -42.95
CA LEU A 207 -20.04 -12.48 -43.83
C LEU A 207 -19.36 -11.39 -44.66
N ALA A 208 -20.13 -10.55 -45.37
CA ALA A 208 -19.58 -9.44 -46.16
C ALA A 208 -18.71 -8.46 -45.36
N ILE A 209 -19.11 -8.13 -44.12
CA ILE A 209 -18.31 -7.34 -43.17
C ILE A 209 -17.01 -8.07 -42.81
N GLY A 210 -17.05 -9.39 -42.64
CA GLY A 210 -15.87 -10.22 -42.36
C GLY A 210 -14.89 -10.26 -43.54
N ASP A 211 -15.39 -10.49 -44.75
CA ASP A 211 -14.59 -10.55 -45.97
C ASP A 211 -13.96 -9.18 -46.28
N LEU A 212 -14.73 -8.10 -46.19
CA LEU A 212 -14.24 -6.74 -46.42
C LEU A 212 -13.22 -6.30 -45.35
N ALA A 213 -13.42 -6.68 -44.09
CA ALA A 213 -12.43 -6.45 -43.03
C ALA A 213 -11.12 -7.20 -43.31
N ALA A 214 -11.20 -8.43 -43.84
CA ALA A 214 -10.03 -9.20 -44.24
C ALA A 214 -9.31 -8.57 -45.44
N GLU A 215 -10.02 -8.05 -46.45
CA GLU A 215 -9.39 -7.31 -47.55
C GLU A 215 -8.71 -6.01 -47.05
N LEU A 216 -9.40 -5.20 -46.24
CA LEU A 216 -8.84 -3.96 -45.67
C LEU A 216 -7.58 -4.21 -44.82
N THR A 217 -7.55 -5.33 -44.09
CA THR A 217 -6.37 -5.76 -43.32
C THR A 217 -5.21 -6.17 -44.24
N ASN A 218 -5.48 -6.97 -45.28
CA ASN A 218 -4.47 -7.57 -46.15
C ASN A 218 -4.04 -6.69 -47.34
N ALA A 219 -4.64 -5.50 -47.52
CA ALA A 219 -4.39 -4.60 -48.65
C ALA A 219 -3.00 -3.93 -48.64
N ALA A 220 -1.92 -4.72 -48.72
CA ALA A 220 -0.55 -4.23 -48.93
C ALA A 220 -0.47 -3.22 -50.09
N PRO A 221 0.49 -2.28 -50.12
CA PRO A 221 0.62 -1.31 -51.22
C PRO A 221 0.81 -2.01 -52.58
N GLY A 222 -0.28 -2.15 -53.34
CA GLY A 222 -0.33 -2.91 -54.60
C GLY A 222 -0.78 -4.38 -54.50
N GLY A 223 -1.27 -4.84 -53.35
CA GLY A 223 -1.65 -6.25 -53.12
C GLY A 223 -3.13 -6.55 -52.82
N GLY A 224 -3.91 -5.58 -52.33
CA GLY A 224 -5.36 -5.75 -52.07
C GLY A 224 -6.22 -5.49 -53.31
N ARG A 225 -7.35 -6.20 -53.45
CA ARG A 225 -8.34 -5.96 -54.52
C ARG A 225 -9.17 -4.72 -54.27
N VAL A 226 -9.58 -4.46 -53.02
CA VAL A 226 -10.27 -3.25 -52.61
C VAL A 226 -9.41 -2.49 -51.61
N GLY A 227 -9.01 -1.27 -51.96
CA GLY A 227 -8.39 -0.32 -51.02
C GLY A 227 -9.43 0.67 -50.49
N LEU A 228 -9.23 1.24 -49.29
CA LEU A 228 -10.20 2.14 -48.62
C LEU A 228 -10.70 3.30 -49.52
N GLN A 229 -9.86 3.82 -50.43
CA GLN A 229 -10.27 4.81 -51.43
C GLN A 229 -11.44 4.35 -52.31
N HIS A 230 -11.48 3.06 -52.72
CA HIS A 230 -12.60 2.52 -53.51
C HIS A 230 -13.92 2.48 -52.71
N LEU A 231 -13.84 2.31 -51.39
CA LEU A 231 -15.01 2.39 -50.50
C LEU A 231 -15.48 3.84 -50.29
N VAL A 232 -14.56 4.79 -50.24
CA VAL A 232 -14.90 6.24 -50.23
C VAL A 232 -15.62 6.61 -51.54
N ASP A 233 -15.08 6.19 -52.68
CA ASP A 233 -15.67 6.46 -53.99
C ASP A 233 -17.05 5.79 -54.14
N ALA A 234 -17.22 4.55 -53.63
CA ALA A 234 -18.51 3.87 -53.59
C ALA A 234 -19.53 4.55 -52.66
N ALA A 235 -19.11 5.02 -51.48
CA ALA A 235 -19.97 5.74 -50.53
C ALA A 235 -20.47 7.08 -51.11
N LEU A 236 -19.64 7.75 -51.92
CA LEU A 236 -20.03 8.99 -52.62
C LEU A 236 -20.83 8.73 -53.90
N ALA A 237 -20.67 7.57 -54.54
CA ALA A 237 -21.57 7.14 -55.61
C ALA A 237 -22.98 6.79 -55.10
N ALA A 238 -23.11 6.33 -53.85
CA ALA A 238 -24.39 6.05 -53.20
C ALA A 238 -25.13 7.34 -52.77
N ASP A 239 -24.43 8.33 -52.19
CA ASP A 239 -24.98 9.64 -51.82
C ASP A 239 -24.64 10.69 -52.89
N SER A 240 -25.44 10.75 -53.96
CA SER A 240 -25.19 11.61 -55.13
C SER A 240 -25.22 13.12 -54.89
N GLY A 241 -25.58 13.57 -53.68
CA GLY A 241 -25.44 14.95 -53.22
C GLY A 241 -24.08 15.26 -52.56
N SER A 242 -23.23 14.25 -52.39
CA SER A 242 -22.00 14.32 -51.59
C SER A 242 -20.73 14.21 -52.44
N THR A 243 -19.75 15.07 -52.14
CA THR A 243 -18.45 15.14 -52.84
C THR A 243 -17.27 14.82 -51.92
N ARG A 244 -17.53 14.56 -50.64
CA ARG A 244 -16.53 14.22 -49.62
C ARG A 244 -17.13 13.35 -48.51
N LEU A 245 -16.41 12.32 -48.08
CA LEU A 245 -16.81 11.50 -46.93
C LEU A 245 -16.16 12.04 -45.66
N LEU A 246 -16.97 12.27 -44.62
CA LEU A 246 -16.51 12.42 -43.25
C LEU A 246 -16.54 11.06 -42.56
N LEU A 247 -15.39 10.59 -42.07
CA LEU A 247 -15.29 9.44 -41.18
C LEU A 247 -15.00 9.92 -39.76
N LEU A 248 -15.98 9.78 -38.86
CA LEU A 248 -15.78 9.95 -37.42
C LEU A 248 -15.25 8.64 -36.82
N VAL A 249 -14.04 8.67 -36.26
CA VAL A 249 -13.50 7.60 -35.41
C VAL A 249 -13.66 8.01 -33.94
N ASP A 250 -14.79 7.66 -33.34
CA ASP A 250 -15.08 8.00 -31.94
C ASP A 250 -14.38 7.04 -30.97
N GLN A 251 -13.82 7.59 -29.89
CA GLN A 251 -13.05 6.87 -28.86
C GLN A 251 -11.83 6.14 -29.45
N TRP A 252 -10.96 6.91 -30.12
CA TRP A 252 -9.70 6.42 -30.71
C TRP A 252 -8.81 5.68 -29.69
N GLU A 253 -8.89 6.03 -28.40
CA GLU A 253 -8.21 5.29 -27.33
C GLU A 253 -8.53 3.77 -27.31
N GLU A 254 -9.63 3.31 -27.90
CA GLU A 254 -9.99 1.88 -27.92
C GLU A 254 -8.98 1.00 -28.67
N LEU A 255 -8.35 1.55 -29.72
CA LEU A 255 -7.22 0.92 -30.43
C LEU A 255 -6.01 0.65 -29.51
N TYR A 256 -5.98 1.28 -28.33
CA TYR A 256 -4.96 1.11 -27.31
C TYR A 256 -5.48 0.42 -26.05
N THR A 257 -6.79 0.31 -25.81
CA THR A 257 -7.34 -0.31 -24.59
C THR A 257 -7.64 -1.79 -24.71
N TYR A 258 -8.14 -2.29 -25.84
CA TYR A 258 -8.52 -3.71 -25.96
C TYR A 258 -7.31 -4.65 -26.00
N GLN A 259 -7.34 -5.74 -25.23
CA GLN A 259 -6.27 -6.76 -25.23
C GLN A 259 -6.18 -7.56 -26.56
N ALA A 260 -7.28 -7.60 -27.33
CA ALA A 260 -7.35 -8.30 -28.62
C ALA A 260 -6.71 -7.49 -29.78
N THR A 261 -6.47 -6.20 -29.60
CA THR A 261 -5.89 -5.32 -30.62
C THR A 261 -4.42 -5.11 -30.32
N ASP A 262 -3.54 -5.68 -31.14
CA ASP A 262 -2.10 -5.51 -30.96
C ASP A 262 -1.60 -4.17 -31.52
N ALA A 263 -0.36 -3.79 -31.15
CA ALA A 263 0.21 -2.52 -31.56
C ALA A 263 0.42 -2.42 -33.09
N ALA A 264 0.60 -3.55 -33.78
CA ALA A 264 0.72 -3.59 -35.23
C ALA A 264 -0.63 -3.29 -35.91
N THR A 265 -1.73 -3.85 -35.42
CA THR A 265 -3.10 -3.58 -35.89
C THR A 265 -3.46 -2.11 -35.70
N ALA A 266 -3.16 -1.53 -34.54
CA ALA A 266 -3.42 -0.11 -34.26
C ALA A 266 -2.61 0.83 -35.17
N ALA A 267 -1.33 0.51 -35.43
CA ALA A 267 -0.48 1.27 -36.35
C ALA A 267 -0.97 1.16 -37.81
N ALA A 268 -1.28 -0.05 -38.27
CA ALA A 268 -1.80 -0.29 -39.62
C ALA A 268 -3.16 0.39 -39.86
N PHE A 269 -4.04 0.39 -38.86
CA PHE A 269 -5.31 1.11 -38.92
C PHE A 269 -5.11 2.63 -39.07
N ALA A 270 -4.22 3.20 -38.26
CA ALA A 270 -3.84 4.61 -38.38
C ALA A 270 -3.23 4.93 -39.75
N ASP A 271 -2.33 4.08 -40.26
CA ASP A 271 -1.67 4.28 -41.56
C ASP A 271 -2.66 4.25 -42.72
N ARG A 272 -3.67 3.36 -42.73
CA ARG A 272 -4.69 3.34 -43.80
C ARG A 272 -5.56 4.59 -43.81
N LEU A 273 -5.93 5.12 -42.64
CA LEU A 273 -6.70 6.36 -42.55
C LEU A 273 -5.87 7.59 -42.97
N VAL A 274 -4.60 7.64 -42.57
CA VAL A 274 -3.66 8.69 -42.99
C VAL A 274 -3.30 8.57 -44.48
N GLU A 275 -3.27 7.37 -45.05
CA GLU A 275 -3.05 7.12 -46.48
C GLU A 275 -4.29 7.49 -47.33
N ALA A 276 -5.50 7.10 -46.90
CA ALA A 276 -6.73 7.36 -47.65
C ALA A 276 -7.09 8.85 -47.71
N THR A 277 -6.84 9.62 -46.65
CA THR A 277 -6.99 11.09 -46.62
C THR A 277 -6.04 11.84 -47.57
N GLN A 278 -5.11 11.13 -48.24
CA GLN A 278 -4.21 11.68 -49.27
C GLN A 278 -4.58 11.25 -50.69
N ARG A 279 -5.48 10.27 -50.87
CA ARG A 279 -5.80 9.68 -52.18
C ARG A 279 -7.28 9.69 -52.55
N ALA A 280 -8.16 9.87 -51.57
CA ALA A 280 -9.61 9.95 -51.75
C ALA A 280 -10.13 11.27 -51.17
N PRO A 281 -11.32 11.74 -51.57
CA PRO A 281 -12.03 12.84 -50.91
C PRO A 281 -12.59 12.39 -49.54
N LEU A 282 -11.69 12.08 -48.62
CA LEU A 282 -11.95 11.63 -47.25
C LEU A 282 -11.47 12.69 -46.26
N THR A 283 -12.24 12.94 -45.21
CA THR A 283 -11.83 13.66 -44.01
C THR A 283 -12.04 12.77 -42.80
N VAL A 284 -11.01 12.59 -41.97
CA VAL A 284 -11.08 11.83 -40.72
C VAL A 284 -11.14 12.80 -39.55
N VAL A 285 -12.16 12.66 -38.71
CA VAL A 285 -12.23 13.32 -37.40
C VAL A 285 -12.16 12.22 -36.35
N LEU A 286 -11.17 12.28 -35.45
CA LEU A 286 -11.08 11.34 -34.32
C LEU A 286 -11.38 12.05 -32.99
N THR A 287 -12.01 11.34 -32.05
CA THR A 287 -12.09 11.79 -30.65
C THR A 287 -11.10 11.00 -29.80
N LEU A 288 -10.37 11.68 -28.93
CA LEU A 288 -9.28 11.07 -28.15
C LEU A 288 -9.25 11.60 -26.70
N ARG A 289 -9.09 10.70 -25.73
CA ARG A 289 -8.75 11.08 -24.35
C ARG A 289 -7.34 11.67 -24.27
N ALA A 290 -7.21 12.81 -23.60
CA ALA A 290 -5.92 13.50 -23.40
C ALA A 290 -4.84 12.56 -22.80
N ASP A 291 -5.24 11.69 -21.86
CA ASP A 291 -4.39 10.65 -21.25
C ASP A 291 -3.69 9.74 -22.29
N PHE A 292 -4.34 9.50 -23.44
CA PHE A 292 -3.88 8.61 -24.50
C PHE A 292 -3.15 9.33 -25.64
N THR A 293 -3.02 10.66 -25.59
CA THR A 293 -2.32 11.43 -26.63
C THR A 293 -0.86 11.00 -26.80
N GLY A 294 -0.18 10.57 -25.73
CA GLY A 294 1.16 9.99 -25.79
C GLY A 294 1.27 8.81 -26.76
N ARG A 295 0.36 7.83 -26.65
CA ARG A 295 0.30 6.65 -27.52
C ARG A 295 0.00 7.00 -28.98
N ALA A 296 -0.80 8.05 -29.20
CA ALA A 296 -1.10 8.53 -30.55
C ALA A 296 0.09 9.26 -31.22
N ILE A 297 0.98 9.89 -30.44
CA ILE A 297 2.17 10.58 -30.97
C ILE A 297 3.42 9.69 -31.10
N GLU A 298 3.42 8.49 -30.49
CA GLU A 298 4.44 7.47 -30.74
C GLU A 298 4.42 6.99 -32.20
N HIS A 299 3.22 6.84 -32.79
CA HIS A 299 3.07 6.47 -34.20
C HIS A 299 3.29 7.66 -35.12
N ARG A 300 4.46 7.72 -35.78
CA ARG A 300 4.90 8.90 -36.54
C ARG A 300 3.90 9.40 -37.60
N PRO A 301 3.33 8.57 -38.50
CA PRO A 301 2.39 9.06 -39.53
C PRO A 301 1.14 9.71 -38.94
N LEU A 302 0.66 9.22 -37.80
CA LEU A 302 -0.45 9.82 -37.05
C LEU A 302 -0.01 11.12 -36.37
N ARG A 303 1.11 11.11 -35.64
CA ARG A 303 1.68 12.32 -35.00
C ARG A 303 1.82 13.49 -35.98
N ASP A 304 2.42 13.23 -37.13
CA ASP A 304 2.74 14.24 -38.14
C ASP A 304 1.44 14.82 -38.77
N ARG A 305 0.27 14.19 -38.57
CA ARG A 305 -1.08 14.74 -38.82
C ARG A 305 -1.71 15.44 -37.62
N LEU A 306 -1.60 14.86 -36.42
CA LEU A 306 -2.11 15.48 -35.18
C LEU A 306 -1.53 16.88 -34.94
N GLN A 307 -0.26 17.08 -35.32
CA GLN A 307 0.41 18.39 -35.29
C GLN A 307 -0.19 19.44 -36.24
N GLN A 308 -0.95 19.03 -37.26
CA GLN A 308 -1.55 19.93 -38.26
C GLN A 308 -2.93 20.43 -37.83
N ALA A 309 -3.74 19.58 -37.19
CA ALA A 309 -5.05 19.95 -36.66
C ALA A 309 -5.47 19.10 -35.44
N THR A 310 -5.15 19.59 -34.24
CA THR A 310 -5.74 19.12 -32.99
C THR A 310 -6.47 20.26 -32.30
N VAL A 311 -7.70 20.01 -31.84
CA VAL A 311 -8.56 20.96 -31.12
C VAL A 311 -8.81 20.42 -29.71
N PHE A 312 -8.57 21.23 -28.68
CA PHE A 312 -8.60 20.80 -27.28
C PHE A 312 -9.93 21.16 -26.59
N LEU A 313 -10.79 20.17 -26.38
CA LEU A 313 -12.09 20.34 -25.73
C LEU A 313 -11.95 20.44 -24.20
N GLY A 314 -11.84 21.67 -23.72
CA GLY A 314 -11.87 22.02 -22.30
C GLY A 314 -13.25 21.82 -21.65
N GLY A 315 -13.35 22.13 -20.36
CA GLY A 315 -14.63 22.21 -19.64
C GLY A 315 -15.56 23.28 -20.22
N MET A 316 -16.83 23.26 -19.83
CA MET A 316 -17.80 24.30 -20.18
C MET A 316 -17.75 25.42 -19.13
N THR A 317 -17.66 26.66 -19.60
CA THR A 317 -17.88 27.85 -18.77
C THR A 317 -19.28 27.83 -18.14
N ARG A 318 -19.53 28.66 -17.12
CA ARG A 318 -20.86 28.72 -16.49
C ARG A 318 -21.95 29.12 -17.49
N ALA A 319 -21.68 30.08 -18.37
CA ALA A 319 -22.63 30.52 -19.40
C ALA A 319 -22.90 29.43 -20.46
N GLU A 320 -21.87 28.70 -20.91
CA GLU A 320 -22.06 27.52 -21.78
C GLU A 320 -22.92 26.45 -21.11
N ARG A 321 -22.72 26.17 -19.81
CA ARG A 321 -23.57 25.23 -19.05
C ARG A 321 -24.99 25.74 -18.86
N GLU A 322 -25.17 27.05 -18.65
CA GLU A 322 -26.48 27.66 -18.50
C GLU A 322 -27.29 27.50 -19.79
N LEU A 323 -26.69 27.77 -20.95
CA LEU A 323 -27.28 27.52 -22.28
C LEU A 323 -27.58 26.03 -22.51
N ALA A 324 -26.68 25.13 -22.09
CA ALA A 324 -26.91 23.68 -22.17
C ALA A 324 -28.03 23.18 -21.24
N ILE A 325 -28.37 23.92 -20.17
CA ILE A 325 -29.54 23.62 -19.33
C ILE A 325 -30.81 24.21 -19.97
N THR A 326 -30.79 25.48 -20.39
CA THR A 326 -32.00 26.24 -20.75
C THR A 326 -32.43 26.07 -22.21
N GLY A 327 -31.50 26.07 -23.16
CA GLY A 327 -31.79 25.95 -24.60
C GLY A 327 -32.59 24.68 -24.96
N PRO A 328 -32.22 23.48 -24.47
CA PRO A 328 -32.97 22.25 -24.77
C PRO A 328 -34.41 22.30 -24.22
N ALA A 329 -34.61 22.92 -23.05
CA ALA A 329 -35.94 23.14 -22.50
C ALA A 329 -36.76 24.11 -23.34
N GLN A 330 -36.17 25.25 -23.75
CA GLN A 330 -36.85 26.25 -24.57
C GLN A 330 -37.35 25.67 -25.90
N VAL A 331 -36.51 24.90 -26.61
CA VAL A 331 -36.90 24.22 -27.87
C VAL A 331 -37.99 23.17 -27.64
N ALA A 332 -37.97 22.47 -26.50
CA ALA A 332 -39.02 21.51 -26.12
C ALA A 332 -40.34 22.17 -25.64
N GLY A 333 -40.36 23.49 -25.45
CA GLY A 333 -41.51 24.21 -24.88
C GLY A 333 -41.66 24.02 -23.37
N LEU A 334 -40.54 23.82 -22.66
CA LEU A 334 -40.45 23.61 -21.22
C LEU A 334 -39.92 24.87 -20.52
N SER A 335 -40.20 25.01 -19.22
CA SER A 335 -39.66 26.09 -18.38
C SER A 335 -39.01 25.56 -17.11
N PHE A 336 -38.13 26.36 -16.49
CA PHE A 336 -37.61 26.11 -15.14
C PHE A 336 -38.29 27.05 -14.14
N GLU A 337 -38.53 26.55 -12.93
CA GLU A 337 -38.91 27.39 -11.80
C GLU A 337 -37.79 28.41 -11.47
N ALA A 338 -38.17 29.60 -11.01
CA ALA A 338 -37.24 30.70 -10.75
C ALA A 338 -36.08 30.27 -9.82
N GLY A 339 -34.85 30.63 -10.21
CA GLY A 339 -33.62 30.32 -9.47
C GLY A 339 -33.18 28.85 -9.48
N LEU A 340 -33.91 27.94 -10.14
CA LEU A 340 -33.55 26.52 -10.18
C LEU A 340 -32.28 26.27 -11.02
N VAL A 341 -32.17 26.91 -12.18
CA VAL A 341 -30.98 26.80 -13.05
C VAL A 341 -29.72 27.28 -12.31
N GLY A 342 -29.81 28.36 -11.54
CA GLY A 342 -28.72 28.86 -10.70
C GLY A 342 -28.25 27.83 -9.67
N ARG A 343 -29.19 27.20 -8.94
CA ARG A 343 -28.89 26.12 -7.99
C ARG A 343 -28.26 24.91 -8.69
N ILE A 344 -28.76 24.50 -9.84
CA ILE A 344 -28.20 23.39 -10.63
C ILE A 344 -26.74 23.70 -11.02
N LEU A 345 -26.44 24.93 -11.45
CA LEU A 345 -25.07 25.35 -11.77
C LEU A 345 -24.16 25.40 -10.54
N ASP A 346 -24.69 25.76 -9.37
CA ASP A 346 -23.96 25.80 -8.10
C ASP A 346 -23.68 24.38 -7.55
N ASP A 347 -24.67 23.49 -7.56
CA ASP A 347 -24.54 22.08 -7.18
C ASP A 347 -23.69 21.26 -8.18
N VAL A 348 -23.45 21.78 -9.40
CA VAL A 348 -22.50 21.23 -10.38
C VAL A 348 -21.06 21.66 -10.09
N GLY A 349 -20.80 22.89 -9.65
CA GLY A 349 -19.43 23.39 -9.42
C GLY A 349 -18.55 23.41 -10.68
N ASP A 350 -17.23 23.45 -10.52
CA ASP A 350 -16.25 23.52 -11.63
C ASP A 350 -15.36 22.25 -11.77
N GLU A 351 -15.74 21.15 -11.10
CA GLU A 351 -14.97 19.89 -11.13
C GLU A 351 -15.09 19.16 -12.50
N PRO A 352 -14.06 18.39 -12.94
CA PRO A 352 -14.07 17.75 -14.25
C PRO A 352 -14.97 16.50 -14.30
N GLY A 353 -15.86 16.44 -15.29
CA GLY A 353 -16.63 15.22 -15.61
C GLY A 353 -18.13 15.28 -15.29
N HIS A 354 -18.65 16.44 -14.86
CA HIS A 354 -20.04 16.57 -14.39
C HIS A 354 -21.11 16.56 -15.49
N LEU A 355 -20.77 16.76 -16.78
CA LEU A 355 -21.77 16.92 -17.84
C LEU A 355 -22.75 15.71 -17.97
N PRO A 356 -22.30 14.43 -17.88
CA PRO A 356 -23.23 13.30 -17.83
C PRO A 356 -24.08 13.23 -16.55
N LEU A 357 -23.61 13.77 -15.42
CA LEU A 357 -24.41 13.86 -14.19
C LEU A 357 -25.48 14.94 -14.30
N LEU A 358 -25.15 16.05 -14.96
CA LEU A 358 -26.07 17.13 -15.27
C LEU A 358 -27.18 16.62 -16.20
N GLU A 359 -26.83 15.98 -17.33
CA GLU A 359 -27.82 15.36 -18.24
C GLU A 359 -28.70 14.32 -17.54
N PHE A 360 -28.12 13.39 -16.75
CA PHE A 360 -28.89 12.45 -15.95
C PHE A 360 -29.86 13.15 -14.99
N CYS A 361 -29.40 14.18 -14.27
CA CYS A 361 -30.23 14.94 -13.34
C CYS A 361 -31.37 15.68 -14.06
N LEU A 362 -31.10 16.32 -15.20
CA LEU A 362 -32.09 17.01 -16.01
C LEU A 362 -33.10 16.06 -16.65
N THR A 363 -32.69 14.87 -17.09
CA THR A 363 -33.60 13.79 -17.53
C THR A 363 -34.52 13.34 -16.39
N GLN A 364 -33.99 13.10 -15.19
CA GLN A 364 -34.78 12.73 -14.01
C GLN A 364 -35.73 13.85 -13.56
N LEU A 365 -35.36 15.12 -13.76
CA LEU A 365 -36.18 16.28 -13.46
C LEU A 365 -37.29 16.47 -14.52
N HIS A 366 -36.98 16.31 -15.80
CA HIS A 366 -37.95 16.33 -16.90
C HIS A 366 -39.03 15.23 -16.73
N ALA A 367 -38.65 14.04 -16.27
CA ALA A 367 -39.57 12.95 -15.95
C ALA A 367 -40.54 13.26 -14.78
N ARG A 368 -40.25 14.29 -13.98
CA ARG A 368 -41.04 14.72 -12.81
C ARG A 368 -41.61 16.14 -12.93
N ARG A 369 -41.58 16.72 -14.14
CA ARG A 369 -42.11 18.06 -14.44
C ARG A 369 -43.61 18.16 -14.19
N GLN A 370 -44.08 19.36 -13.85
CA GLN A 370 -45.50 19.67 -13.64
C GLN A 370 -45.91 20.72 -14.68
N ASP A 371 -46.93 20.43 -15.49
CA ASP A 371 -47.46 21.32 -16.56
C ASP A 371 -46.39 21.91 -17.50
N GLY A 372 -45.32 21.14 -17.78
CA GLY A 372 -44.18 21.57 -18.60
C GLY A 372 -43.08 22.34 -17.85
N GLN A 373 -43.25 22.60 -16.56
CA GLN A 373 -42.25 23.24 -15.71
C GLN A 373 -41.43 22.23 -14.89
N LEU A 374 -40.11 22.38 -14.93
CA LEU A 374 -39.15 21.70 -14.09
C LEU A 374 -39.03 22.47 -12.76
N CYS A 375 -39.43 21.88 -11.64
CA CYS A 375 -39.62 22.57 -10.36
C CYS A 375 -38.61 22.19 -9.27
N GLN A 376 -38.39 23.12 -8.33
CA GLN A 376 -37.49 22.98 -7.18
C GLN A 376 -37.86 21.77 -6.32
N ALA A 377 -39.17 21.53 -6.14
CA ALA A 377 -39.66 20.38 -5.37
C ALA A 377 -39.27 19.03 -5.99
N ALA A 378 -39.33 18.90 -7.33
CA ALA A 378 -38.87 17.71 -8.02
C ALA A 378 -37.33 17.55 -7.97
N TYR A 379 -36.59 18.67 -7.99
CA TYR A 379 -35.13 18.69 -7.88
C TYR A 379 -34.63 18.24 -6.50
N GLU A 380 -35.24 18.73 -5.42
CA GLU A 380 -34.96 18.25 -4.06
C GLU A 380 -35.37 16.77 -3.89
N ALA A 381 -36.49 16.34 -4.51
CA ALA A 381 -36.99 14.96 -4.42
C ALA A 381 -36.10 13.92 -5.15
N ILE A 382 -35.34 14.31 -6.18
CA ILE A 382 -34.29 13.46 -6.76
C ILE A 382 -32.95 13.55 -6.01
N GLY A 383 -32.90 14.33 -4.92
CA GLY A 383 -31.69 14.57 -4.13
C GLY A 383 -30.65 15.43 -4.85
N ARG A 384 -31.09 16.32 -5.75
CA ARG A 384 -30.24 17.20 -6.58
C ARG A 384 -29.31 16.42 -7.51
N VAL A 385 -28.30 17.10 -8.06
CA VAL A 385 -27.29 16.51 -8.98
C VAL A 385 -26.59 15.28 -8.37
N HIS A 386 -26.33 15.26 -7.06
CA HIS A 386 -25.62 14.16 -6.41
C HIS A 386 -26.52 12.98 -5.99
N GLY A 387 -27.75 13.22 -5.53
CA GLY A 387 -28.68 12.16 -5.14
C GLY A 387 -29.16 11.32 -6.33
N ALA A 388 -29.22 11.93 -7.53
CA ALA A 388 -29.61 11.25 -8.74
C ALA A 388 -28.68 10.06 -9.08
N ILE A 389 -27.35 10.23 -9.01
CA ILE A 389 -26.40 9.12 -9.23
C ILE A 389 -26.45 8.08 -8.09
N VAL A 390 -26.76 8.48 -6.85
CA VAL A 390 -26.96 7.54 -5.73
C VAL A 390 -28.15 6.60 -6.01
N GLN A 391 -29.29 7.13 -6.43
CA GLN A 391 -30.46 6.31 -6.81
C GLN A 391 -30.14 5.35 -7.96
N ARG A 392 -29.33 5.79 -8.94
CA ARG A 392 -28.85 4.92 -10.03
C ARG A 392 -27.91 3.82 -9.52
N ALA A 393 -27.00 4.13 -8.59
CA ALA A 393 -26.07 3.17 -8.02
C ALA A 393 -26.81 2.06 -7.26
N ASP A 394 -27.73 2.42 -6.35
CA ASP A 394 -28.53 1.45 -5.60
C ASP A 394 -29.42 0.58 -6.52
N SER A 395 -29.97 1.17 -7.58
CA SER A 395 -30.77 0.45 -8.58
C SER A 395 -29.95 -0.57 -9.37
N VAL A 396 -28.73 -0.21 -9.78
CA VAL A 396 -27.82 -1.09 -10.54
C VAL A 396 -27.33 -2.25 -9.68
N ILE A 397 -26.97 -2.01 -8.41
CA ILE A 397 -26.59 -3.08 -7.49
C ILE A 397 -27.76 -4.05 -7.24
N ALA A 398 -28.97 -3.54 -7.02
CA ALA A 398 -30.15 -4.37 -6.84
C ALA A 398 -30.49 -5.21 -8.10
N GLU A 399 -30.38 -4.62 -9.29
CA GLU A 399 -30.58 -5.32 -10.57
C GLU A 399 -29.52 -6.41 -10.80
N MET A 400 -28.27 -6.16 -10.42
CA MET A 400 -27.18 -7.14 -10.52
C MET A 400 -27.41 -8.34 -9.59
N GLU A 401 -27.75 -8.08 -8.32
CA GLU A 401 -28.01 -9.11 -7.31
C GLU A 401 -29.24 -9.95 -7.68
N SER A 402 -30.31 -9.34 -8.21
CA SER A 402 -31.51 -10.07 -8.65
C SER A 402 -31.26 -10.97 -9.86
N ARG A 403 -30.23 -10.69 -10.67
CA ARG A 403 -29.81 -11.54 -11.81
C ARG A 403 -28.88 -12.68 -11.37
N ASN A 404 -28.03 -12.45 -10.36
CA ASN A 404 -27.09 -13.45 -9.85
C ASN A 404 -26.65 -13.10 -8.41
N ALA A 405 -26.89 -14.01 -7.48
CA ALA A 405 -26.64 -13.77 -6.05
C ALA A 405 -25.14 -13.63 -5.73
N GLY A 406 -24.81 -12.76 -4.77
CA GLY A 406 -23.45 -12.42 -4.38
C GLY A 406 -22.76 -11.38 -5.26
N ARG A 407 -23.44 -10.82 -6.27
CA ARG A 407 -22.93 -9.69 -7.07
C ARG A 407 -22.81 -8.41 -6.25
N GLU A 408 -23.69 -8.16 -5.26
CA GLU A 408 -23.55 -7.04 -4.33
C GLU A 408 -22.29 -7.17 -3.45
N ALA A 409 -22.01 -8.37 -2.93
CA ALA A 409 -20.80 -8.62 -2.13
C ALA A 409 -19.52 -8.38 -2.95
N MET A 410 -19.48 -8.89 -4.19
CA MET A 410 -18.37 -8.65 -5.10
C MET A 410 -18.25 -7.16 -5.50
N ALA A 411 -19.38 -6.45 -5.67
CA ALA A 411 -19.37 -5.01 -5.94
C ALA A 411 -18.81 -4.20 -4.75
N ARG A 412 -19.20 -4.54 -3.50
CA ARG A 412 -18.59 -3.98 -2.29
C ARG A 412 -17.07 -4.12 -2.32
N ASP A 413 -16.57 -5.35 -2.50
CA ASP A 413 -15.14 -5.63 -2.46
C ASP A 413 -14.37 -4.94 -3.61
N ILE A 414 -15.02 -4.69 -4.76
CA ILE A 414 -14.47 -3.83 -5.82
C ILE A 414 -14.41 -2.37 -5.34
N PHE A 415 -15.51 -1.77 -4.88
CA PHE A 415 -15.53 -0.36 -4.48
C PHE A 415 -14.56 -0.05 -3.33
N LEU A 416 -14.42 -0.94 -2.34
CA LEU A 416 -13.51 -0.74 -1.22
C LEU A 416 -12.03 -0.71 -1.64
N GLN A 417 -11.66 -1.36 -2.73
CA GLN A 417 -10.30 -1.29 -3.32
C GLN A 417 -10.06 -0.03 -4.17
N LEU A 418 -11.13 0.70 -4.52
CA LEU A 418 -11.11 1.90 -5.37
C LEU A 418 -11.32 3.21 -4.60
N VAL A 419 -11.24 3.17 -3.28
CA VAL A 419 -11.27 4.35 -2.40
C VAL A 419 -9.97 4.46 -1.62
N GLN A 420 -9.39 5.65 -1.59
CA GLN A 420 -8.28 6.00 -0.73
C GLN A 420 -8.84 6.59 0.57
N ILE A 421 -8.67 5.85 1.67
CA ILE A 421 -9.09 6.30 3.00
C ILE A 421 -8.25 7.53 3.41
N GLY A 422 -8.94 8.59 3.82
CA GLY A 422 -8.36 9.83 4.33
C GLY A 422 -7.97 9.72 5.80
N GLU A 423 -6.71 10.06 6.12
CA GLU A 423 -6.18 10.18 7.49
C GLU A 423 -6.58 11.55 8.09
N GLY A 424 -7.89 11.79 8.20
CA GLY A 424 -8.48 13.06 8.64
C GLY A 424 -8.79 14.06 7.50
N SER A 425 -8.51 13.71 6.25
CA SER A 425 -9.08 14.33 5.05
C SER A 425 -10.39 13.66 4.64
N GLU A 426 -11.06 14.18 3.61
CA GLU A 426 -12.09 13.40 2.90
C GLU A 426 -11.49 12.14 2.26
N ASP A 427 -12.34 11.12 2.06
CA ASP A 427 -11.99 9.90 1.32
C ASP A 427 -12.07 10.16 -0.19
N THR A 428 -11.01 9.85 -0.92
CA THR A 428 -10.86 10.18 -2.35
C THR A 428 -10.86 8.93 -3.22
N ARG A 429 -11.02 9.09 -4.54
CA ARG A 429 -10.98 7.94 -5.46
C ARG A 429 -9.56 7.42 -5.68
N ARG A 430 -9.41 6.11 -5.68
CA ARG A 430 -8.16 5.39 -5.96
C ARG A 430 -8.24 4.68 -7.32
N ARG A 431 -7.13 4.70 -8.04
CA ARG A 431 -6.90 3.88 -9.24
C ARG A 431 -6.21 2.56 -8.86
N ARG A 432 -6.68 1.45 -9.43
CA ARG A 432 -6.10 0.10 -9.33
C ARG A 432 -5.86 -0.46 -10.73
N GLN A 433 -5.01 -1.48 -10.85
CA GLN A 433 -4.90 -2.23 -12.11
C GLN A 433 -6.08 -3.21 -12.23
N LEU A 434 -6.58 -3.44 -13.44
CA LEU A 434 -7.60 -4.48 -13.68
C LEU A 434 -7.07 -5.90 -13.43
N ALA A 435 -5.74 -6.05 -13.43
CA ALA A 435 -5.04 -7.27 -13.05
C ALA A 435 -5.00 -7.52 -11.52
N ASP A 436 -5.25 -6.49 -10.68
CA ASP A 436 -5.33 -6.66 -9.21
C ASP A 436 -6.59 -7.45 -8.79
N PHE A 437 -7.61 -7.51 -9.65
CA PHE A 437 -8.90 -8.12 -9.35
C PHE A 437 -9.00 -9.56 -9.87
N PRO A 438 -9.70 -10.47 -9.15
CA PRO A 438 -9.98 -11.82 -9.62
C PRO A 438 -10.68 -11.82 -10.98
N GLU A 439 -10.43 -12.82 -11.83
CA GLU A 439 -10.97 -12.83 -13.20
C GLU A 439 -12.51 -12.80 -13.23
N GLY A 440 -13.17 -13.47 -12.27
CA GLY A 440 -14.63 -13.45 -12.11
C GLY A 440 -15.21 -12.07 -11.76
N ALA A 441 -14.40 -11.11 -11.30
CA ALA A 441 -14.82 -9.73 -11.06
C ALA A 441 -14.75 -8.85 -12.32
N ARG A 442 -13.97 -9.22 -13.34
CA ARG A 442 -13.82 -8.40 -14.57
C ARG A 442 -15.15 -8.17 -15.32
N PRO A 443 -16.06 -9.16 -15.48
CA PRO A 443 -17.39 -8.91 -16.06
C PRO A 443 -18.19 -7.89 -15.25
N LEU A 444 -18.20 -7.99 -13.92
CA LEU A 444 -18.89 -7.04 -13.04
C LEU A 444 -18.29 -5.63 -13.12
N ILE A 445 -16.96 -5.50 -13.25
CA ILE A 445 -16.31 -4.21 -13.51
C ILE A 445 -16.78 -3.62 -14.85
N GLY A 446 -16.93 -4.45 -15.90
CA GLY A 446 -17.50 -4.04 -17.19
C GLY A 446 -18.96 -3.61 -17.09
N ASP A 447 -19.79 -4.35 -16.35
CA ASP A 447 -21.19 -4.01 -16.08
C ASP A 447 -21.30 -2.66 -15.33
N LEU A 448 -20.49 -2.47 -14.28
CA LEU A 448 -20.43 -1.25 -13.46
C LEU A 448 -19.88 -0.04 -14.23
N ALA A 449 -18.95 -0.25 -15.16
CA ALA A 449 -18.44 0.79 -16.06
C ALA A 449 -19.46 1.18 -17.13
N THR A 450 -20.22 0.21 -17.66
CA THR A 450 -21.36 0.44 -18.56
C THR A 450 -22.46 1.24 -17.86
N ALA A 451 -22.71 0.94 -16.58
CA ALA A 451 -23.59 1.71 -15.70
C ALA A 451 -22.99 3.05 -15.20
N ARG A 452 -21.72 3.34 -15.51
CA ARG A 452 -20.95 4.54 -15.14
C ARG A 452 -20.80 4.80 -13.65
N LEU A 453 -20.76 3.73 -12.86
CA LEU A 453 -20.34 3.81 -11.45
C LEU A 453 -18.81 3.70 -11.32
N LEU A 454 -18.18 3.03 -12.29
CA LEU A 454 -16.73 2.94 -12.46
C LEU A 454 -16.29 3.57 -13.80
N VAL A 455 -15.02 3.93 -13.89
CA VAL A 455 -14.34 4.31 -15.14
C VAL A 455 -13.14 3.40 -15.33
N THR A 456 -12.99 2.86 -16.54
CA THR A 456 -11.78 2.15 -16.97
C THR A 456 -10.86 3.08 -17.77
N GLY A 457 -9.60 2.69 -17.87
CA GLY A 457 -8.57 3.37 -18.64
C GLY A 457 -7.32 2.51 -18.74
N ARG A 458 -6.19 3.13 -19.10
CA ARG A 458 -4.87 2.53 -18.98
C ARG A 458 -3.93 3.47 -18.25
N ASP A 459 -3.00 2.92 -17.50
CA ASP A 459 -1.93 3.69 -16.89
C ASP A 459 -0.92 4.13 -17.96
N ALA A 460 -0.44 5.37 -17.86
CA ALA A 460 0.39 6.00 -18.88
C ALA A 460 1.86 5.55 -18.86
N ALA A 461 2.33 4.97 -17.75
CA ALA A 461 3.71 4.51 -17.61
C ALA A 461 3.87 3.01 -17.89
N SER A 462 2.91 2.19 -17.46
CA SER A 462 2.91 0.73 -17.62
C SER A 462 2.08 0.23 -18.81
N GLY A 463 1.17 1.05 -19.35
CA GLY A 463 0.25 0.66 -20.42
C GLY A 463 -0.81 -0.37 -20.01
N GLN A 464 -0.88 -0.76 -18.73
CA GLN A 464 -1.81 -1.75 -18.20
C GLN A 464 -3.21 -1.15 -17.97
N GLU A 465 -4.24 -1.98 -18.11
CA GLU A 465 -5.63 -1.58 -17.85
C GLU A 465 -5.83 -1.21 -16.37
N THR A 466 -6.55 -0.11 -16.14
CA THR A 466 -6.84 0.42 -14.82
C THR A 466 -8.33 0.70 -14.65
N VAL A 467 -8.76 0.74 -13.39
CA VAL A 467 -10.13 1.03 -12.97
C VAL A 467 -10.10 1.98 -11.78
N GLU A 468 -11.07 2.90 -11.74
CA GLU A 468 -11.29 3.90 -10.68
C GLU A 468 -12.80 4.17 -10.51
N VAL A 469 -13.22 4.73 -9.37
CA VAL A 469 -14.62 5.18 -9.18
C VAL A 469 -14.90 6.34 -10.14
N ALA A 470 -16.05 6.31 -10.81
CA ALA A 470 -16.38 7.28 -11.87
C ALA A 470 -16.45 8.73 -11.36
N HIS A 471 -16.89 8.94 -10.12
CA HIS A 471 -16.95 10.25 -9.48
C HIS A 471 -16.82 10.14 -7.96
N GLU A 472 -16.14 11.09 -7.33
CA GLU A 472 -16.08 11.14 -5.86
C GLU A 472 -17.45 11.43 -5.20
N ALA A 473 -18.43 11.91 -5.98
CA ALA A 473 -19.80 12.08 -5.51
C ALA A 473 -20.41 10.77 -5.02
N LEU A 474 -20.02 9.61 -5.58
CA LEU A 474 -20.40 8.29 -5.07
C LEU A 474 -19.79 8.05 -3.68
N ILE A 475 -18.51 8.36 -3.48
CA ILE A 475 -17.79 8.15 -2.22
C ILE A 475 -18.38 9.05 -1.12
N ARG A 476 -18.62 10.33 -1.42
CA ARG A 476 -19.10 11.32 -0.44
C ARG A 476 -20.60 11.21 -0.14
N ASN A 477 -21.44 10.81 -1.11
CA ASN A 477 -22.90 10.87 -0.98
C ASN A 477 -23.66 9.53 -0.99
N TRP A 478 -23.10 8.41 -1.47
CA TRP A 478 -23.82 7.12 -1.48
C TRP A 478 -23.83 6.48 -0.09
N PRO A 479 -24.99 6.33 0.58
CA PRO A 479 -25.02 5.85 1.96
C PRO A 479 -24.53 4.39 2.09
N ARG A 480 -24.78 3.55 1.08
CA ARG A 480 -24.37 2.14 1.08
C ARG A 480 -22.84 2.00 1.04
N LEU A 481 -22.17 2.70 0.11
CA LEU A 481 -20.71 2.72 0.03
C LEU A 481 -20.09 3.30 1.30
N ARG A 482 -20.66 4.37 1.86
CA ARG A 482 -20.19 4.92 3.14
C ARG A 482 -20.38 3.96 4.31
N ALA A 483 -21.45 3.17 4.34
CA ALA A 483 -21.64 2.12 5.34
C ALA A 483 -20.60 1.00 5.20
N TRP A 484 -20.26 0.58 3.98
CA TRP A 484 -19.17 -0.39 3.74
C TRP A 484 -17.81 0.18 4.18
N LEU A 485 -17.46 1.39 3.71
CA LEU A 485 -16.20 2.06 4.08
C LEU A 485 -16.05 2.28 5.59
N GLN A 486 -17.15 2.52 6.30
CA GLN A 486 -17.15 2.71 7.75
C GLN A 486 -17.08 1.38 8.53
N GLN A 487 -17.49 0.26 7.94
CA GLN A 487 -17.33 -1.08 8.52
C GLN A 487 -15.89 -1.58 8.43
N ASP A 488 -15.24 -1.39 7.27
CA ASP A 488 -13.89 -1.93 7.00
C ASP A 488 -12.77 -0.87 7.17
N ARG A 489 -13.04 0.32 7.74
CA ARG A 489 -12.14 1.49 7.69
C ARG A 489 -10.73 1.22 8.23
N ASP A 490 -10.64 0.57 9.39
CA ASP A 490 -9.37 0.32 10.08
C ASP A 490 -8.53 -0.76 9.34
N ASP A 491 -9.21 -1.73 8.72
CA ASP A 491 -8.57 -2.79 7.93
C ASP A 491 -8.08 -2.24 6.58
N LEU A 492 -8.85 -1.34 5.95
CA LEU A 492 -8.45 -0.61 4.75
C LEU A 492 -7.31 0.39 5.02
N HIS A 493 -7.26 1.01 6.21
CA HIS A 493 -6.12 1.85 6.59
C HIS A 493 -4.83 1.03 6.71
N GLN A 494 -4.87 -0.09 7.43
CA GLN A 494 -3.74 -1.01 7.56
C GLN A 494 -3.31 -1.62 6.22
N TRP A 495 -4.26 -1.95 5.33
CA TRP A 495 -3.95 -2.41 3.97
C TRP A 495 -3.17 -1.35 3.18
N ASN A 496 -3.63 -0.09 3.21
CA ASN A 496 -2.93 1.03 2.60
C ASN A 496 -1.57 1.32 3.26
N GLU A 497 -1.35 0.95 4.52
CA GLU A 497 -0.01 0.96 5.13
C GLU A 497 0.89 -0.17 4.64
N ILE A 498 0.38 -1.41 4.48
CA ILE A 498 1.16 -2.55 3.94
C ILE A 498 1.70 -2.21 2.55
N GLU A 499 0.86 -1.66 1.67
CA GLU A 499 1.28 -1.30 0.32
C GLU A 499 2.32 -0.15 0.32
N ARG A 500 2.11 0.89 1.14
CA ARG A 500 3.08 1.99 1.34
C ARG A 500 4.44 1.47 1.85
N ALA A 501 4.42 0.55 2.81
CA ALA A 501 5.64 -0.02 3.39
C ALA A 501 6.33 -1.04 2.47
N THR A 502 5.56 -1.82 1.71
CA THR A 502 6.08 -2.74 0.67
C THR A 502 6.88 -1.94 -0.37
N ALA A 503 6.34 -0.83 -0.87
CA ALA A 503 7.04 0.03 -1.83
C ALA A 503 8.32 0.64 -1.23
N ALA A 504 8.29 1.11 0.02
CA ALA A 504 9.47 1.63 0.71
C ALA A 504 10.55 0.55 0.91
N TRP A 505 10.16 -0.68 1.27
CA TRP A 505 11.06 -1.82 1.40
C TRP A 505 11.68 -2.23 0.05
N GLN A 506 10.92 -2.25 -1.04
CA GLN A 506 11.48 -2.49 -2.38
C GLN A 506 12.46 -1.40 -2.81
N ALA A 507 12.20 -0.13 -2.46
CA ALA A 507 13.06 1.00 -2.83
C ALA A 507 14.32 1.14 -1.97
N HIS A 508 14.32 0.64 -0.73
CA HIS A 508 15.33 0.97 0.28
C HIS A 508 15.84 -0.23 1.12
N GLY A 509 15.33 -1.45 0.88
CA GLY A 509 15.78 -2.68 1.51
C GLY A 509 15.25 -2.94 2.92
N GLU A 510 15.83 -3.95 3.57
CA GLU A 510 15.31 -4.61 4.78
C GLU A 510 15.11 -3.67 5.99
N ILE A 511 15.74 -2.49 6.01
CA ILE A 511 15.55 -1.49 7.09
C ILE A 511 14.15 -0.85 7.10
N TYR A 512 13.37 -0.99 6.01
CA TYR A 512 11.95 -0.58 5.94
C TYR A 512 10.98 -1.76 6.12
N ARG A 513 11.49 -2.97 6.36
CA ARG A 513 10.65 -4.13 6.66
C ARG A 513 9.96 -3.94 8.02
N TRP A 514 8.70 -4.36 8.12
CA TRP A 514 7.98 -4.32 9.39
C TRP A 514 8.55 -5.32 10.41
N PRO A 515 8.54 -4.97 11.71
CA PRO A 515 8.87 -5.91 12.78
C PRO A 515 7.84 -7.04 12.83
N ASP A 516 8.28 -8.23 13.25
CA ASP A 516 7.43 -9.42 13.28
C ASP A 516 6.22 -9.25 14.24
N GLU A 517 6.36 -8.42 15.29
CA GLU A 517 5.24 -7.93 16.12
C GLU A 517 4.09 -7.36 15.26
N ARG A 518 4.40 -6.43 14.36
CA ARG A 518 3.40 -5.76 13.53
C ARG A 518 2.78 -6.73 12.52
N VAL A 519 3.59 -7.64 11.98
CA VAL A 519 3.10 -8.66 11.03
C VAL A 519 2.11 -9.62 11.71
N ILE A 520 2.39 -10.10 12.92
CA ILE A 520 1.56 -11.12 13.60
C ILE A 520 0.42 -10.54 14.43
N LEU A 521 0.58 -9.34 15.02
CA LEU A 521 -0.42 -8.75 15.93
C LEU A 521 -1.38 -7.76 15.24
N GLU A 522 -0.95 -7.08 14.17
CA GLU A 522 -1.79 -6.13 13.42
C GLU A 522 -2.20 -6.72 12.06
N ALA A 523 -1.23 -7.03 11.19
CA ALA A 523 -1.50 -7.44 9.82
C ALA A 523 -2.19 -8.80 9.70
N ALA A 524 -1.73 -9.84 10.42
CA ALA A 524 -2.30 -11.19 10.31
C ALA A 524 -3.78 -11.26 10.74
N PRO A 525 -4.23 -10.63 11.86
CA PRO A 525 -5.65 -10.56 12.19
C PRO A 525 -6.48 -9.77 11.16
N MET A 526 -5.94 -8.69 10.59
CA MET A 526 -6.60 -7.91 9.54
C MET A 526 -6.77 -8.74 8.26
N LEU A 527 -5.71 -9.38 7.77
CA LEU A 527 -5.75 -10.24 6.59
C LEU A 527 -6.72 -11.41 6.76
N ARG A 528 -6.85 -11.97 7.97
CA ARG A 528 -7.86 -13.01 8.27
C ARG A 528 -9.30 -12.48 8.35
N ARG A 529 -9.53 -11.20 8.68
CA ARG A 529 -10.86 -10.55 8.58
C ARG A 529 -11.24 -10.25 7.13
N LEU A 530 -10.31 -9.74 6.34
CA LEU A 530 -10.52 -9.50 4.91
C LEU A 530 -10.66 -10.82 4.14
N GLY A 531 -9.91 -11.86 4.51
CA GLY A 531 -9.95 -13.17 3.87
C GLY A 531 -9.48 -13.10 2.42
N THR A 532 -10.08 -13.90 1.54
CA THR A 532 -9.74 -13.95 0.10
C THR A 532 -10.20 -12.72 -0.70
N ARG A 533 -10.91 -11.77 -0.07
CA ARG A 533 -11.49 -10.58 -0.73
C ARG A 533 -10.42 -9.60 -1.23
N PHE A 534 -9.29 -9.52 -0.54
CA PHE A 534 -8.16 -8.63 -0.85
C PHE A 534 -6.90 -9.46 -1.08
N VAL A 535 -6.58 -9.74 -2.34
CA VAL A 535 -5.45 -10.60 -2.71
C VAL A 535 -4.14 -9.82 -2.62
N LEU A 536 -3.26 -10.20 -1.69
CA LEU A 536 -1.90 -9.66 -1.63
C LEU A 536 -1.16 -9.98 -2.93
N ASN A 537 -0.56 -8.98 -3.57
CA ASN A 537 0.35 -9.17 -4.70
C ASN A 537 1.69 -9.81 -4.24
N GLY A 538 2.52 -10.28 -5.18
CA GLY A 538 3.78 -10.96 -4.85
C GLY A 538 4.69 -10.15 -3.94
N ALA A 539 4.91 -8.87 -4.27
CA ALA A 539 5.74 -7.96 -3.48
C ALA A 539 5.28 -7.83 -2.02
N ALA A 540 3.97 -7.72 -1.78
CA ALA A 540 3.41 -7.60 -0.44
C ALA A 540 3.50 -8.92 0.35
N ARG A 541 3.42 -10.08 -0.32
CA ARG A 541 3.70 -11.39 0.30
C ARG A 541 5.17 -11.52 0.67
N ASP A 542 6.09 -11.15 -0.22
CA ASP A 542 7.54 -11.21 0.03
C ASP A 542 7.97 -10.25 1.15
N PHE A 543 7.33 -9.07 1.23
CA PHE A 543 7.50 -8.08 2.30
C PHE A 543 7.04 -8.60 3.66
N LEU A 544 5.81 -9.13 3.75
CA LEU A 544 5.30 -9.68 5.00
C LEU A 544 6.02 -10.97 5.40
N GLY A 545 6.39 -11.83 4.45
CA GLY A 545 6.89 -13.19 4.72
C GLY A 545 5.80 -14.11 5.27
N PRO A 546 6.13 -15.36 5.64
CA PRO A 546 5.12 -16.37 6.00
C PRO A 546 4.33 -16.00 7.26
N ILE A 547 3.00 -16.07 7.19
CA ILE A 547 2.09 -15.52 8.21
C ILE A 547 1.30 -16.62 8.93
N GLU A 548 0.90 -17.66 8.21
CA GLU A 548 0.13 -18.77 8.78
C GLU A 548 1.06 -19.88 9.31
N VAL A 549 0.58 -20.64 10.31
CA VAL A 549 1.40 -21.62 11.03
C VAL A 549 1.92 -22.71 10.08
N ASP A 550 1.06 -23.27 9.24
CA ASP A 550 1.44 -24.37 8.33
C ASP A 550 2.48 -23.91 7.30
N GLU A 551 2.35 -22.67 6.79
CA GLU A 551 3.31 -22.04 5.89
C GLU A 551 4.68 -21.87 6.57
N MET A 552 4.68 -21.38 7.81
CA MET A 552 5.89 -21.24 8.62
C MET A 552 6.58 -22.59 8.89
N LEU A 553 5.82 -23.63 9.23
CA LEU A 553 6.36 -24.97 9.50
C LEU A 553 6.94 -25.62 8.24
N VAL A 554 6.21 -25.60 7.12
CA VAL A 554 6.71 -26.08 5.81
C VAL A 554 7.98 -25.34 5.41
N ARG A 555 8.11 -24.04 5.73
CA ARG A 555 9.33 -23.27 5.47
C ARG A 555 10.50 -23.68 6.37
N LEU A 556 10.29 -24.20 7.58
CA LEU A 556 11.39 -24.71 8.42
C LEU A 556 11.91 -26.08 7.94
N ASP A 557 11.02 -26.93 7.44
CA ASP A 557 11.35 -28.28 6.96
C ASP A 557 12.10 -28.27 5.61
N ASP A 558 11.98 -27.20 4.81
CA ASP A 558 12.88 -26.94 3.67
C ASP A 558 14.33 -26.71 4.15
N PRO A 559 15.31 -27.55 3.74
CA PRO A 559 16.72 -27.36 4.11
C PRO A 559 17.32 -26.04 3.61
N THR A 560 16.83 -25.50 2.48
CA THR A 560 17.35 -24.29 1.84
C THR A 560 16.96 -22.99 2.56
N THR A 561 16.06 -23.05 3.54
CA THR A 561 15.59 -21.87 4.27
C THR A 561 16.71 -21.22 5.07
N ALA A 562 17.05 -19.98 4.68
CA ALA A 562 18.13 -19.20 5.25
C ALA A 562 17.94 -18.89 6.74
N HIS A 563 19.05 -18.79 7.48
CA HIS A 563 19.10 -18.55 8.92
C HIS A 563 18.22 -17.38 9.40
N ALA A 564 18.26 -16.24 8.69
CA ALA A 564 17.45 -15.07 9.03
C ALA A 564 15.93 -15.35 8.95
N LEU A 565 15.48 -16.16 7.97
CA LEU A 565 14.07 -16.54 7.86
C LEU A 565 13.68 -17.57 8.93
N ARG A 566 14.55 -18.54 9.25
CA ARG A 566 14.36 -19.45 10.40
C ARG A 566 14.13 -18.65 11.68
N ALA A 567 15.03 -17.70 11.98
CA ALA A 567 14.95 -16.88 13.18
C ALA A 567 13.66 -16.05 13.27
N ARG A 568 13.21 -15.43 12.17
CA ARG A 568 11.91 -14.73 12.11
C ARG A 568 10.72 -15.64 12.34
N ILE A 569 10.71 -16.84 11.76
CA ILE A 569 9.65 -17.82 12.00
C ILE A 569 9.57 -18.15 13.50
N GLY A 570 10.71 -18.38 14.16
CA GLY A 570 10.75 -18.57 15.61
C GLY A 570 10.19 -17.37 16.39
N ASP A 571 10.52 -16.14 16.00
CA ASP A 571 9.95 -14.95 16.63
C ASP A 571 8.43 -14.83 16.43
N ARG A 572 7.93 -15.17 15.23
CA ARG A 572 6.50 -15.13 14.87
C ARG A 572 5.68 -16.18 15.61
N LEU A 573 6.18 -17.42 15.73
CA LEU A 573 5.48 -18.49 16.44
C LEU A 573 5.21 -18.11 17.91
N ALA A 574 6.15 -17.43 18.59
CA ALA A 574 5.95 -16.93 19.95
C ALA A 574 5.04 -15.69 20.06
N LEU A 575 4.68 -15.05 18.94
CA LEU A 575 3.75 -13.91 18.91
C LEU A 575 2.29 -14.32 18.67
N LEU A 576 2.02 -15.61 18.42
CA LEU A 576 0.66 -16.11 18.19
C LEU A 576 -0.17 -16.05 19.48
N PRO A 577 -1.51 -15.89 19.39
CA PRO A 577 -2.37 -15.72 20.58
C PRO A 577 -2.38 -16.88 21.60
N GLY A 578 -1.83 -18.05 21.26
CA GLY A 578 -1.63 -19.19 22.16
C GLY A 578 -0.17 -19.50 22.47
N GLY A 579 0.79 -18.66 22.04
CA GLY A 579 2.21 -18.99 22.00
C GLY A 579 2.59 -19.92 20.85
N ASP A 580 3.80 -20.49 20.92
CA ASP A 580 4.34 -21.38 19.88
C ASP A 580 3.58 -22.73 19.90
N PRO A 581 2.89 -23.11 18.81
CA PRO A 581 2.01 -24.28 18.78
C PRO A 581 2.75 -25.61 18.60
N ARG A 582 4.08 -25.61 18.53
CA ARG A 582 4.87 -26.84 18.30
C ARG A 582 4.93 -27.68 19.59
N PRO A 583 4.60 -28.98 19.55
CA PRO A 583 4.57 -29.84 20.74
C PRO A 583 5.90 -29.86 21.49
N GLY A 584 5.84 -29.69 22.81
CA GLY A 584 6.99 -29.68 23.71
C GLY A 584 7.74 -28.35 23.84
N VAL A 585 7.23 -27.26 23.25
CA VAL A 585 7.86 -25.92 23.31
C VAL A 585 7.21 -25.01 24.36
N GLY A 586 5.89 -25.17 24.58
CA GLY A 586 5.08 -24.34 25.46
C GLY A 586 4.88 -24.90 26.87
N VAL A 587 3.77 -24.51 27.47
CA VAL A 587 3.25 -25.01 28.76
C VAL A 587 1.85 -25.60 28.56
N ARG A 588 1.54 -26.62 29.35
CA ARG A 588 0.25 -27.32 29.37
C ARG A 588 -0.87 -26.42 29.93
N PRO A 589 -2.15 -26.74 29.67
CA PRO A 589 -3.29 -26.03 30.28
C PRO A 589 -3.36 -26.06 31.82
N ASP A 590 -2.64 -26.99 32.46
CA ASP A 590 -2.48 -27.06 33.92
C ASP A 590 -1.32 -26.20 34.46
N GLY A 591 -0.61 -25.48 33.58
CA GLY A 591 0.51 -24.60 33.92
C GLY A 591 1.88 -25.28 33.98
N LEU A 592 1.96 -26.61 33.86
CA LEU A 592 3.24 -27.32 33.88
C LEU A 592 3.96 -27.23 32.50
N PRO A 593 5.30 -27.29 32.46
CA PRO A 593 6.06 -27.47 31.23
C PRO A 593 5.53 -28.61 30.35
N GLU A 594 5.28 -28.33 29.07
CA GLU A 594 5.00 -29.37 28.09
C GLU A 594 6.33 -29.92 27.57
N ILE A 595 6.65 -31.20 27.84
CA ILE A 595 7.91 -31.81 27.40
C ILE A 595 7.64 -32.89 26.35
N ALA A 596 8.11 -32.66 25.13
CA ALA A 596 8.17 -33.69 24.10
C ALA A 596 9.36 -34.63 24.40
N TRP A 597 9.08 -35.80 24.97
CA TRP A 597 10.09 -36.81 25.25
C TRP A 597 10.46 -37.62 24.01
N GLN A 598 11.74 -37.90 23.82
CA GLN A 598 12.28 -38.78 22.77
C GLN A 598 12.99 -39.97 23.41
N ALA A 599 12.67 -41.19 22.98
CA ALA A 599 13.28 -42.41 23.52
C ALA A 599 14.70 -42.59 22.98
N ILE A 600 15.68 -42.68 23.87
CA ILE A 600 17.09 -42.87 23.54
C ILE A 600 17.49 -44.32 23.85
N PRO A 601 18.01 -45.08 22.86
CA PRO A 601 18.47 -46.44 23.12
C PRO A 601 19.74 -46.43 23.98
N GLY A 602 19.88 -47.45 24.83
CA GLY A 602 21.13 -47.70 25.55
C GLY A 602 22.28 -48.08 24.62
N GLY A 603 23.51 -48.09 25.16
CA GLY A 603 24.72 -48.36 24.38
C GLY A 603 26.00 -48.19 25.21
N GLU A 604 27.14 -48.04 24.52
CA GLU A 604 28.42 -47.66 25.15
C GLU A 604 28.92 -46.34 24.55
N VAL A 605 29.26 -45.39 25.41
CA VAL A 605 29.84 -44.10 25.03
C VAL A 605 31.27 -44.00 25.56
N GLU A 606 32.17 -43.48 24.75
CA GLU A 606 33.56 -43.21 25.11
C GLU A 606 33.83 -41.70 25.03
N LEU A 607 34.29 -41.09 26.13
CA LEU A 607 34.45 -39.64 26.24
C LEU A 607 35.87 -39.17 25.86
N GLU A 608 35.96 -38.06 25.13
CA GLU A 608 37.23 -37.42 24.79
C GLU A 608 37.71 -36.50 25.92
N VAL A 609 38.33 -37.11 26.94
CA VAL A 609 38.92 -36.37 28.06
C VAL A 609 40.34 -35.92 27.71
N GLU A 610 40.51 -34.66 27.32
CA GLU A 610 41.83 -34.07 27.12
C GLU A 610 42.61 -33.93 28.45
N ALA A 611 43.81 -34.49 28.50
CA ALA A 611 44.70 -34.41 29.65
C ALA A 611 45.42 -33.05 29.73
N SER A 612 44.74 -32.03 30.24
CA SER A 612 45.31 -30.70 30.48
C SER A 612 46.10 -30.63 31.81
N GLY A 613 47.24 -29.94 31.79
CA GLY A 613 48.05 -29.67 32.98
C GLY A 613 49.02 -30.78 33.42
N LEU A 614 49.65 -30.58 34.58
CA LEU A 614 50.80 -31.37 35.07
C LEU A 614 50.49 -32.84 35.44
N LEU A 615 49.21 -33.22 35.58
CA LEU A 615 48.79 -34.57 35.95
C LEU A 615 48.44 -35.43 34.73
N ARG A 616 49.50 -35.80 33.99
CA ARG A 616 49.50 -36.61 32.76
C ARG A 616 49.11 -38.09 32.96
N ARG A 617 48.08 -38.37 33.78
CA ARG A 617 47.77 -39.71 34.34
C ARG A 617 46.61 -40.45 33.66
N TRP A 618 45.65 -39.75 33.08
CA TRP A 618 44.59 -40.38 32.28
C TRP A 618 45.09 -40.70 30.87
N ARG A 619 45.52 -41.95 30.66
CA ARG A 619 45.99 -42.48 29.35
C ARG A 619 44.89 -43.17 28.52
N GLY A 620 43.67 -43.25 29.03
CA GLY A 620 42.54 -43.90 28.37
C GLY A 620 41.37 -42.93 28.25
N ARG A 621 40.64 -43.04 27.14
CA ARG A 621 39.31 -42.43 26.98
C ARG A 621 38.32 -43.26 27.81
N PRO A 622 37.67 -42.73 28.86
CA PRO A 622 36.80 -43.52 29.72
C PRO A 622 35.53 -43.94 28.97
N ARG A 623 35.06 -45.16 29.26
CA ARG A 623 33.84 -45.75 28.69
C ARG A 623 32.74 -45.84 29.72
N PHE A 624 31.53 -45.56 29.28
CA PHE A 624 30.32 -45.58 30.11
C PHE A 624 29.24 -46.37 29.38
N THR A 625 28.68 -47.37 30.06
CA THR A 625 27.44 -48.03 29.64
C THR A 625 26.27 -47.08 29.89
N VAL A 626 25.35 -47.00 28.92
CA VAL A 626 24.17 -46.14 28.96
C VAL A 626 22.94 -47.03 28.94
N ASP A 627 22.11 -46.97 29.98
CA ASP A 627 20.80 -47.63 30.00
C ASP A 627 19.80 -46.87 29.10
N PRO A 628 18.74 -47.51 28.56
CA PRO A 628 17.70 -46.81 27.80
C PRO A 628 16.95 -45.76 28.63
N PHE A 629 16.82 -44.55 28.11
CA PHE A 629 16.21 -43.40 28.79
C PHE A 629 15.39 -42.55 27.83
N HIS A 630 14.77 -41.47 28.32
CA HIS A 630 14.09 -40.49 27.48
C HIS A 630 14.70 -39.09 27.68
N MET A 631 14.88 -38.35 26.60
CA MET A 631 15.40 -36.98 26.60
C MET A 631 14.36 -35.99 26.10
N ALA A 632 14.34 -34.77 26.64
CA ALA A 632 13.55 -33.68 26.08
C ALA A 632 14.02 -33.32 24.66
N ARG A 633 13.10 -33.26 23.70
CA ARG A 633 13.38 -32.94 22.29
C ARG A 633 14.09 -31.60 22.11
N TYR A 634 13.83 -30.66 23.01
CA TYR A 634 14.36 -29.29 23.02
C TYR A 634 15.06 -28.97 24.35
N PRO A 635 15.93 -27.95 24.39
CA PRO A 635 16.28 -27.25 25.62
C PRO A 635 15.02 -26.70 26.30
N VAL A 636 15.04 -26.58 27.64
CA VAL A 636 13.92 -25.98 28.38
C VAL A 636 13.71 -24.53 27.95
N THR A 637 12.49 -24.16 27.61
CA THR A 637 12.17 -22.84 27.04
C THR A 637 11.94 -21.76 28.11
N VAL A 638 11.99 -20.49 27.71
CA VAL A 638 11.69 -19.34 28.60
C VAL A 638 10.29 -19.43 29.22
N ALA A 639 9.29 -19.95 28.50
CA ALA A 639 7.94 -20.20 29.03
C ALA A 639 7.95 -21.31 30.10
N GLN A 640 8.63 -22.42 29.83
CA GLN A 640 8.74 -23.55 30.76
C GLN A 640 9.51 -23.15 32.03
N TRP A 641 10.59 -22.37 31.88
CA TRP A 641 11.31 -21.76 33.00
C TRP A 641 10.44 -20.80 33.81
N ARG A 642 9.55 -20.04 33.15
CA ARG A 642 8.61 -19.14 33.83
C ARG A 642 7.62 -19.90 34.71
N ALA A 643 7.12 -21.06 34.26
CA ALA A 643 6.26 -21.92 35.09
C ALA A 643 6.96 -22.29 36.40
N PHE A 644 8.21 -22.77 36.36
CA PHE A 644 8.99 -23.04 37.57
C PHE A 644 9.25 -21.79 38.43
N ARG A 645 9.48 -20.64 37.80
CA ARG A 645 9.73 -19.36 38.50
C ARG A 645 8.50 -18.89 39.29
N ASP A 646 7.31 -19.07 38.73
CA ASP A 646 6.06 -18.51 39.23
C ASP A 646 5.22 -19.52 40.04
N ALA A 647 5.56 -20.81 40.00
CA ALA A 647 4.95 -21.86 40.81
C ALA A 647 5.21 -21.66 42.31
N ALA A 648 4.17 -21.88 43.12
CA ALA A 648 4.20 -21.66 44.57
C ALA A 648 5.14 -22.62 45.34
N ASP A 649 5.48 -23.76 44.73
CA ASP A 649 6.40 -24.80 45.21
C ASP A 649 7.71 -24.85 44.39
N GLY A 650 7.87 -23.96 43.41
CA GLY A 650 9.00 -23.93 42.48
C GLY A 650 10.17 -23.09 43.00
N TYR A 651 10.65 -22.15 42.17
CA TYR A 651 11.88 -21.40 42.40
C TYR A 651 11.92 -20.70 43.77
N GLY A 652 10.79 -20.15 44.23
CA GLY A 652 10.70 -19.45 45.51
C GLY A 652 11.06 -20.33 46.71
N GLU A 653 10.59 -21.58 46.71
CA GLU A 653 10.82 -22.54 47.79
C GLU A 653 12.17 -23.26 47.65
N LEU A 654 12.54 -23.67 46.45
CA LEU A 654 13.73 -24.49 46.22
C LEU A 654 15.04 -23.68 46.08
N ILE A 655 14.97 -22.44 45.59
CA ILE A 655 16.17 -21.59 45.41
C ILE A 655 16.09 -20.30 46.24
N GLY A 656 14.96 -19.61 46.19
CA GLY A 656 14.77 -18.29 46.81
C GLY A 656 14.98 -18.32 48.33
N LYS A 657 14.30 -19.23 49.03
CA LYS A 657 14.45 -19.40 50.50
C LYS A 657 15.79 -20.02 50.92
N PRO A 658 16.31 -21.12 50.34
CA PRO A 658 17.47 -21.81 50.90
C PRO A 658 18.80 -21.11 50.60
N TYR A 659 18.91 -20.40 49.47
CA TYR A 659 20.16 -19.76 49.03
C TYR A 659 20.08 -18.22 49.01
N GLY A 660 18.89 -17.62 49.15
CA GLY A 660 18.71 -16.16 49.12
C GLY A 660 18.90 -15.53 47.74
N VAL A 661 18.91 -16.32 46.66
CA VAL A 661 19.26 -15.86 45.30
C VAL A 661 17.99 -15.58 44.48
N PRO A 662 17.78 -14.36 43.95
CA PRO A 662 16.64 -14.06 43.08
C PRO A 662 16.83 -14.68 41.67
N PRO A 663 15.73 -15.05 40.98
CA PRO A 663 15.80 -15.66 39.65
C PRO A 663 16.43 -14.71 38.64
N ALA A 664 17.22 -15.26 37.73
CA ALA A 664 17.82 -14.49 36.65
C ALA A 664 16.76 -13.97 35.67
N THR A 665 16.96 -12.75 35.15
CA THR A 665 16.13 -12.22 34.06
C THR A 665 16.40 -13.00 32.78
N GLN A 666 15.42 -13.77 32.33
CA GLN A 666 15.47 -14.44 31.04
C GLN A 666 15.55 -13.43 29.88
N ARG A 667 16.15 -13.85 28.76
CA ARG A 667 16.28 -13.05 27.54
C ARG A 667 15.55 -13.75 26.39
N GLY A 668 15.08 -12.97 25.42
CA GLY A 668 14.41 -13.51 24.25
C GLY A 668 12.91 -13.75 24.47
N ARG A 669 12.31 -14.52 23.57
CA ARG A 669 10.88 -14.90 23.62
C ARG A 669 10.67 -16.23 24.32
N ASP A 670 9.41 -16.48 24.65
CA ASP A 670 8.89 -17.66 25.35
C ASP A 670 9.34 -19.03 24.81
N ASN A 671 9.57 -19.16 23.50
CA ASN A 671 10.01 -20.38 22.83
C ASN A 671 11.54 -20.48 22.62
N GLN A 672 12.33 -19.53 23.12
CA GLN A 672 13.79 -19.57 23.08
C GLN A 672 14.33 -20.33 24.31
N PRO A 673 15.56 -20.88 24.26
CA PRO A 673 16.17 -21.53 25.42
C PRO A 673 16.23 -20.62 26.65
N ALA A 674 15.86 -21.16 27.81
CA ALA A 674 16.07 -20.49 29.09
C ALA A 674 17.56 -20.50 29.44
N VAL A 675 18.15 -19.32 29.63
CA VAL A 675 19.58 -19.13 29.87
C VAL A 675 19.86 -18.20 31.06
N ASN A 676 21.13 -18.05 31.46
CA ASN A 676 21.54 -17.50 32.75
C ASN A 676 21.04 -18.35 33.94
N VAL A 677 20.78 -19.64 33.71
CA VAL A 677 20.42 -20.63 34.72
C VAL A 677 21.71 -21.27 35.23
N SER A 678 21.93 -21.29 36.55
CA SER A 678 23.05 -22.05 37.14
C SER A 678 22.70 -23.53 37.31
N TRP A 679 23.72 -24.37 37.43
CA TRP A 679 23.55 -25.82 37.57
C TRP A 679 22.63 -26.19 38.76
N ILE A 680 22.77 -25.48 39.90
CA ILE A 680 21.93 -25.67 41.10
C ILE A 680 20.45 -25.38 40.78
N GLU A 681 20.19 -24.27 40.08
CA GLU A 681 18.86 -23.86 39.65
C GLU A 681 18.26 -24.83 38.62
N ALA A 682 19.11 -25.39 37.75
CA ALA A 682 18.72 -26.40 36.77
C ALA A 682 18.39 -27.75 37.43
N THR A 683 19.12 -28.16 38.47
CA THR A 683 18.75 -29.35 39.27
C THR A 683 17.44 -29.15 40.03
N ALA A 684 17.20 -27.96 40.61
CA ALA A 684 15.94 -27.66 41.31
C ALA A 684 14.73 -27.63 40.36
N PHE A 685 14.89 -27.13 39.13
CA PHE A 685 13.86 -27.22 38.09
C PHE A 685 13.50 -28.69 37.80
N CYS A 686 14.50 -29.56 37.66
CA CYS A 686 14.27 -30.99 37.42
C CYS A 686 13.59 -31.69 38.61
N GLU A 687 13.98 -31.36 39.85
CA GLU A 687 13.38 -31.92 41.07
C GLU A 687 11.92 -31.51 41.21
N TRP A 688 11.59 -30.23 41.00
CA TRP A 688 10.23 -29.70 40.97
C TRP A 688 9.37 -30.39 39.90
N LEU A 689 9.85 -30.42 38.65
CA LEU A 689 9.09 -31.01 37.55
C LEU A 689 8.93 -32.53 37.69
N GLY A 690 9.93 -33.23 38.23
CA GLY A 690 9.84 -34.65 38.52
C GLY A 690 8.82 -34.97 39.63
N ALA A 691 8.74 -34.13 40.66
CA ALA A 691 7.71 -34.23 41.68
C ALA A 691 6.31 -33.98 41.09
N ALA A 692 6.14 -32.94 40.26
CA ALA A 692 4.88 -32.60 39.62
C ALA A 692 4.39 -33.66 38.60
N LEU A 693 5.31 -34.33 37.89
CA LEU A 693 5.00 -35.41 36.94
C LEU A 693 4.91 -36.81 37.59
N GLY A 694 5.27 -36.95 38.88
CA GLY A 694 5.24 -38.22 39.60
C GLY A 694 6.31 -39.24 39.18
N HIS A 695 7.35 -38.82 38.44
CA HIS A 695 8.45 -39.69 38.01
C HIS A 695 9.79 -38.94 37.99
N PRO A 696 10.94 -39.61 38.16
CA PRO A 696 12.23 -38.94 38.17
C PRO A 696 12.52 -38.14 36.88
N VAL A 697 12.83 -36.86 37.05
CA VAL A 697 13.38 -35.97 36.02
C VAL A 697 14.70 -35.42 36.54
N ARG A 698 15.71 -35.31 35.67
CA ARG A 698 17.06 -34.82 36.02
C ARG A 698 17.78 -34.24 34.80
N LEU A 699 18.94 -33.64 35.05
CA LEU A 699 19.90 -33.36 33.99
C LEU A 699 20.49 -34.67 33.42
N PRO A 700 20.85 -34.71 32.13
CA PRO A 700 21.60 -35.83 31.56
C PRO A 700 22.98 -35.94 32.23
N THR A 701 23.54 -37.14 32.30
CA THR A 701 25.00 -37.29 32.41
C THR A 701 25.64 -36.96 31.06
N GLU A 702 26.93 -36.64 31.06
CA GLU A 702 27.65 -36.33 29.83
C GLU A 702 27.61 -37.46 28.79
N TRP A 703 27.63 -38.73 29.23
CA TRP A 703 27.53 -39.87 28.32
C TRP A 703 26.11 -40.08 27.80
N GLU A 704 25.05 -39.81 28.58
CA GLU A 704 23.67 -39.79 28.09
C GLU A 704 23.48 -38.69 27.05
N TRP A 705 24.04 -37.50 27.29
CA TRP A 705 24.02 -36.40 26.33
C TRP A 705 24.70 -36.79 25.00
N GLN A 706 25.90 -37.35 25.06
CA GLN A 706 26.62 -37.81 23.87
C GLN A 706 25.94 -39.03 23.20
N GLN A 707 25.28 -39.92 23.95
CA GLN A 707 24.46 -41.01 23.40
C GLN A 707 23.24 -40.47 22.63
N ALA A 708 22.54 -39.45 23.15
CA ALA A 708 21.40 -38.84 22.47
C ALA A 708 21.80 -38.03 21.23
N ALA A 709 23.02 -37.46 21.22
CA ALA A 709 23.58 -36.77 20.06
C ALA A 709 24.01 -37.75 18.96
N THR A 710 24.79 -38.77 19.29
CA THR A 710 25.36 -39.73 18.32
C THR A 710 24.39 -40.85 17.92
N GLY A 711 23.54 -41.30 18.84
CA GLY A 711 22.84 -42.58 18.75
C GLY A 711 23.76 -43.79 18.96
N GLY A 712 24.93 -43.61 19.58
CA GLY A 712 25.99 -44.61 19.72
C GLY A 712 26.97 -44.67 18.54
N ASP A 713 26.71 -43.93 17.46
CA ASP A 713 27.58 -43.87 16.29
C ASP A 713 28.80 -42.97 16.53
N ARG A 714 29.95 -43.63 16.74
CA ARG A 714 31.23 -42.99 17.03
C ARG A 714 31.89 -42.28 15.84
N THR A 715 31.31 -42.36 14.64
CA THR A 715 31.81 -41.64 13.45
C THR A 715 31.24 -40.22 13.33
N LYS A 716 30.15 -39.92 14.06
CA LYS A 716 29.44 -38.64 13.97
C LYS A 716 30.14 -37.51 14.73
N GLU A 717 30.64 -36.52 13.99
CA GLU A 717 31.15 -35.29 14.58
C GLU A 717 30.02 -34.38 15.11
N TYR A 718 28.86 -34.35 14.44
CA TYR A 718 27.63 -33.65 14.81
C TYR A 718 26.43 -34.62 14.82
N PRO A 719 25.27 -34.28 15.42
CA PRO A 719 24.15 -35.23 15.57
C PRO A 719 23.64 -35.88 14.26
N TRP A 720 23.78 -35.15 13.16
CA TRP A 720 23.39 -35.53 11.79
C TRP A 720 24.54 -36.10 10.94
N GLY A 721 25.77 -36.22 11.46
CA GLY A 721 26.97 -36.64 10.72
C GLY A 721 28.05 -35.56 10.65
N ASP A 722 28.60 -35.32 9.45
CA ASP A 722 29.60 -34.26 9.19
C ASP A 722 29.02 -32.84 9.27
N TRP A 723 29.88 -31.82 9.36
CA TRP A 723 29.42 -30.42 9.36
C TRP A 723 28.59 -30.08 8.12
N ARG A 724 27.44 -29.44 8.33
CA ARG A 724 26.59 -28.88 7.27
C ARG A 724 26.01 -27.55 7.73
N GLU A 725 26.11 -26.54 6.87
CA GLU A 725 25.43 -25.26 7.07
C GLU A 725 23.91 -25.45 7.05
N GLY A 726 23.16 -24.51 7.65
CA GLY A 726 21.71 -24.65 7.78
C GLY A 726 21.23 -25.74 8.75
N HIS A 727 22.11 -26.46 9.46
CA HIS A 727 21.74 -27.52 10.43
C HIS A 727 21.85 -27.08 11.91
N ALA A 728 22.48 -25.93 12.22
CA ALA A 728 22.57 -25.40 13.58
C ALA A 728 22.62 -23.86 13.65
N ASN A 729 22.36 -23.30 14.84
CA ASN A 729 22.62 -21.90 15.17
C ASN A 729 23.99 -21.76 15.85
N THR A 730 24.97 -21.29 15.11
CA THR A 730 26.38 -21.07 15.52
C THR A 730 26.86 -19.73 14.95
N VAL A 731 28.11 -19.33 15.19
CA VAL A 731 28.66 -18.07 14.62
C VAL A 731 28.55 -18.05 13.10
N GLU A 732 28.70 -19.21 12.45
CA GLU A 732 28.55 -19.46 11.02
C GLU A 732 27.14 -19.15 10.47
N SER A 733 26.13 -18.96 11.34
CA SER A 733 24.78 -18.51 10.93
C SER A 733 24.63 -16.99 10.76
N GLU A 734 25.64 -16.22 11.20
CA GLU A 734 25.68 -14.75 11.27
C GLU A 734 24.53 -14.07 12.06
N LEU A 735 23.65 -14.84 12.71
CA LEU A 735 22.46 -14.32 13.40
C LEU A 735 22.76 -13.43 14.61
N GLY A 736 23.89 -13.63 15.28
CA GLY A 736 24.29 -12.86 16.47
C GLY A 736 23.33 -13.00 17.68
N ARG A 737 22.46 -14.02 17.71
CA ARG A 737 21.49 -14.27 18.79
C ARG A 737 21.03 -15.72 18.86
N MET A 738 20.46 -16.10 20.01
CA MET A 738 19.64 -17.32 20.14
C MET A 738 18.45 -17.31 19.18
N THR A 739 18.03 -18.51 18.81
CA THR A 739 16.79 -18.78 18.07
C THR A 739 15.78 -19.46 19.00
N ALA A 740 14.50 -19.46 18.61
CA ALA A 740 13.56 -20.42 19.18
C ALA A 740 14.11 -21.85 19.05
N VAL A 741 13.71 -22.73 19.96
CA VAL A 741 14.11 -24.14 19.90
C VAL A 741 13.58 -24.80 18.61
N GLY A 742 14.32 -25.75 18.06
CA GLY A 742 13.86 -26.61 16.95
C GLY A 742 13.66 -25.92 15.60
N LEU A 743 14.25 -24.74 15.34
CA LEU A 743 14.16 -24.09 14.02
C LEU A 743 15.06 -24.73 12.94
N TYR A 744 15.79 -25.77 13.31
CA TYR A 744 16.74 -26.51 12.49
C TYR A 744 16.35 -28.00 12.46
N PRO A 745 15.18 -28.38 11.91
CA PRO A 745 14.71 -29.77 11.93
C PRO A 745 15.68 -30.75 11.25
N GLN A 746 16.48 -30.26 10.29
CA GLN A 746 17.55 -31.01 9.62
C GLN A 746 18.75 -31.32 10.54
N GLY A 747 18.88 -30.58 11.65
CA GLY A 747 19.90 -30.75 12.69
C GLY A 747 19.53 -31.75 13.79
N ALA A 748 18.49 -32.57 13.60
CA ALA A 748 18.09 -33.59 14.55
C ALA A 748 19.16 -34.69 14.70
N SER A 749 19.25 -35.28 15.90
CA SER A 749 19.89 -36.59 16.06
C SER A 749 19.03 -37.70 15.46
N GLY A 750 19.59 -38.91 15.36
CA GLY A 750 18.87 -40.10 14.87
C GLY A 750 17.64 -40.50 15.71
N GLN A 751 17.45 -39.89 16.88
CA GLN A 751 16.31 -40.08 17.78
C GLN A 751 15.37 -38.85 17.82
N GLY A 752 15.52 -37.90 16.89
CA GLY A 752 14.61 -36.74 16.75
C GLY A 752 14.88 -35.57 17.70
N VAL A 753 15.92 -35.66 18.54
CA VAL A 753 16.34 -34.61 19.48
C VAL A 753 17.01 -33.45 18.71
N LEU A 754 16.59 -32.23 19.00
CA LEU A 754 16.96 -31.01 18.28
C LEU A 754 17.75 -30.03 19.17
N ASP A 755 18.50 -29.12 18.53
CA ASP A 755 19.39 -28.14 19.17
C ASP A 755 20.54 -28.75 20.02
N LEU A 756 20.92 -30.01 19.79
CA LEU A 756 22.11 -30.61 20.43
C LEU A 756 23.45 -30.06 19.87
N ALA A 757 23.41 -29.22 18.85
CA ALA A 757 24.54 -28.44 18.37
C ALA A 757 24.11 -26.99 18.14
N GLY A 758 24.83 -26.05 18.76
CA GLY A 758 24.52 -24.63 18.69
C GLY A 758 23.36 -24.19 19.59
N ASN A 759 22.82 -23.00 19.32
CA ASN A 759 21.80 -22.28 20.09
C ASN A 759 22.23 -22.00 21.56
N SER A 760 22.23 -22.99 22.46
CA SER A 760 22.55 -22.84 23.88
C SER A 760 23.35 -24.01 24.45
N LEU A 761 24.30 -23.73 25.32
CA LEU A 761 25.05 -24.74 26.09
C LEU A 761 24.15 -25.38 27.15
N GLU A 762 24.30 -26.68 27.38
CA GLU A 762 23.42 -27.45 28.27
C GLU A 762 24.17 -28.05 29.45
N TRP A 763 23.68 -27.79 30.67
CA TRP A 763 24.20 -28.42 31.89
C TRP A 763 24.02 -29.93 31.92
N CYS A 764 25.10 -30.65 32.22
CA CYS A 764 25.09 -32.08 32.57
C CYS A 764 25.27 -32.26 34.09
N LEU A 765 24.87 -33.42 34.61
CA LEU A 765 24.83 -33.73 36.04
C LEU A 765 26.24 -33.87 36.69
N ASN A 766 27.19 -34.43 35.95
CA ASN A 766 28.49 -34.85 36.47
C ASN A 766 29.54 -33.74 36.55
N LYS A 767 30.57 -33.98 37.37
CA LYS A 767 31.76 -33.13 37.50
C LYS A 767 32.63 -33.22 36.23
N PHE A 768 33.26 -32.12 35.83
CA PHE A 768 34.05 -32.06 34.58
C PHE A 768 35.39 -32.81 34.68
N ASP A 769 36.05 -32.66 35.83
CA ASP A 769 37.38 -33.20 36.14
C ASP A 769 37.37 -34.67 36.60
N ALA A 770 36.18 -35.18 36.97
CA ALA A 770 35.92 -36.56 37.35
C ALA A 770 34.57 -36.97 36.72
N PRO A 771 34.55 -37.37 35.43
CA PRO A 771 33.31 -37.54 34.67
C PRO A 771 32.35 -38.55 35.29
N GLU A 772 32.85 -39.60 35.95
CA GLU A 772 32.08 -40.61 36.67
C GLU A 772 31.32 -40.07 37.90
N ASP A 773 31.68 -38.89 38.40
CA ASP A 773 31.18 -38.33 39.66
C ASP A 773 29.92 -37.46 39.43
N VAL A 774 28.77 -38.02 39.81
CA VAL A 774 27.43 -37.38 39.78
C VAL A 774 26.99 -36.80 41.13
N GLU A 775 27.87 -36.72 42.12
CA GLU A 775 27.54 -36.19 43.46
C GLU A 775 27.05 -34.73 43.36
N ARG A 776 25.89 -34.41 43.94
CA ARG A 776 25.29 -33.08 43.82
C ARG A 776 25.91 -32.01 44.74
N SER A 777 26.83 -32.37 45.63
CA SER A 777 27.47 -31.45 46.58
C SER A 777 28.75 -30.82 46.01
N GLY A 778 29.30 -29.84 46.74
CA GLY A 778 30.58 -29.19 46.45
C GLY A 778 30.54 -28.11 45.37
N ASP A 779 31.67 -27.41 45.21
CA ASP A 779 31.89 -26.31 44.27
C ASP A 779 32.59 -26.75 42.96
N ALA A 780 32.80 -28.07 42.79
CA ALA A 780 33.45 -28.66 41.63
C ALA A 780 32.74 -28.31 40.30
N ARG A 781 33.56 -28.00 39.28
CA ARG A 781 33.12 -27.62 37.93
C ARG A 781 32.21 -28.70 37.33
N ARG A 782 31.10 -28.28 36.72
CA ARG A 782 30.13 -29.18 36.08
C ARG A 782 30.25 -29.11 34.57
N VAL A 783 29.99 -30.23 33.91
CA VAL A 783 30.06 -30.33 32.45
C VAL A 783 28.95 -29.51 31.80
N VAL A 784 29.28 -28.82 30.71
CA VAL A 784 28.30 -28.30 29.74
C VAL A 784 28.64 -28.78 28.33
N ARG A 785 27.61 -29.00 27.49
CA ARG A 785 27.74 -29.55 26.13
C ARG A 785 26.88 -28.79 25.10
N GLY A 786 27.10 -29.08 23.82
CA GLY A 786 26.30 -28.58 22.68
C GLY A 786 26.81 -27.34 21.96
N GLY A 787 27.75 -26.58 22.52
CA GLY A 787 28.13 -25.27 21.96
C GLY A 787 27.00 -24.24 22.11
N SER A 788 27.02 -23.15 21.32
CA SER A 788 25.99 -22.10 21.38
C SER A 788 25.99 -21.23 20.12
N TRP A 789 25.00 -20.33 19.98
CA TRP A 789 24.93 -19.36 18.87
C TRP A 789 26.18 -18.47 18.72
N SER A 790 26.96 -18.26 19.79
CA SER A 790 28.20 -17.46 19.78
C SER A 790 29.47 -18.31 19.80
N GLY A 791 29.36 -19.64 19.65
CA GLY A 791 30.48 -20.53 19.39
C GLY A 791 30.62 -20.84 17.90
N ALA A 792 31.86 -21.02 17.44
CA ALA A 792 32.12 -21.65 16.14
C ALA A 792 31.74 -23.15 16.19
N ARG A 793 31.52 -23.77 15.03
CA ARG A 793 31.09 -25.17 14.89
C ARG A 793 31.90 -26.18 15.68
N ASP A 794 33.21 -25.94 15.84
CA ASP A 794 34.13 -26.84 16.55
C ASP A 794 33.72 -27.08 18.02
N PHE A 795 32.98 -26.15 18.63
CA PHE A 795 32.39 -26.23 19.97
C PHE A 795 31.01 -26.92 19.99
N GLY A 796 30.33 -27.02 18.85
CA GLY A 796 29.03 -27.70 18.69
C GLY A 796 29.14 -29.20 18.40
N ARG A 797 30.35 -29.77 18.46
CA ARG A 797 30.63 -31.18 18.14
C ARG A 797 30.16 -32.11 19.26
N CYS A 798 29.68 -33.30 18.89
CA CYS A 798 29.20 -34.35 19.80
C CYS A 798 30.18 -34.67 20.94
N ALA A 799 31.49 -34.65 20.68
CA ALA A 799 32.55 -34.93 21.65
C ALA A 799 33.06 -33.70 22.43
N CYS A 800 32.70 -32.46 22.05
CA CYS A 800 33.27 -31.25 22.65
C CYS A 800 32.79 -31.06 24.10
N ARG A 801 33.73 -31.05 25.05
CA ARG A 801 33.48 -30.87 26.49
C ARG A 801 33.83 -29.45 26.92
N ASP A 802 32.94 -28.77 27.62
CA ASP A 802 33.20 -27.49 28.28
C ASP A 802 32.65 -27.50 29.72
N HIS A 803 32.85 -26.43 30.51
CA HIS A 803 32.44 -26.36 31.92
C HIS A 803 32.20 -24.95 32.47
N ASP A 804 31.41 -24.86 33.53
CA ASP A 804 31.40 -23.72 34.47
C ASP A 804 31.19 -24.24 35.92
N GLY A 805 31.34 -23.36 36.92
CA GLY A 805 31.07 -23.67 38.32
C GLY A 805 29.56 -23.81 38.59
N PRO A 806 29.13 -24.60 39.60
CA PRO A 806 27.73 -24.96 39.77
C PRO A 806 26.79 -23.79 40.12
N GLY A 807 27.32 -22.69 40.66
CA GLY A 807 26.60 -21.41 40.85
C GLY A 807 26.82 -20.37 39.74
N GLY A 808 27.49 -20.73 38.65
CA GLY A 808 27.74 -19.85 37.51
C GLY A 808 26.47 -19.62 36.68
N ARG A 809 26.23 -18.38 36.24
CA ARG A 809 25.10 -18.01 35.37
C ARG A 809 25.64 -17.37 34.08
N GLY A 810 25.73 -18.14 33.02
CA GLY A 810 26.16 -17.66 31.69
C GLY A 810 24.98 -17.33 30.79
N SER A 811 25.08 -16.27 29.98
CA SER A 811 24.04 -15.88 29.01
C SER A 811 23.90 -16.81 27.79
N LEU A 812 24.57 -17.95 27.85
CA LEU A 812 24.57 -19.06 26.88
C LEU A 812 24.21 -20.39 27.56
N LEU A 813 24.22 -20.44 28.91
CA LEU A 813 24.03 -21.65 29.71
C LEU A 813 22.55 -21.84 30.04
N GLY A 814 21.96 -22.89 29.47
CA GLY A 814 20.64 -23.40 29.74
C GLY A 814 20.66 -24.87 30.17
N LEU A 815 19.55 -25.57 29.96
CA LEU A 815 19.36 -26.94 30.45
C LEU A 815 18.48 -27.77 29.50
N ARG A 816 18.72 -29.09 29.50
CA ARG A 816 17.87 -30.11 28.90
C ARG A 816 17.55 -31.19 29.94
N LEU A 817 16.40 -31.81 29.79
CA LEU A 817 15.88 -32.81 30.73
C LEU A 817 16.08 -34.23 30.22
N VAL A 818 16.27 -35.16 31.14
CA VAL A 818 16.06 -36.60 30.93
C VAL A 818 15.15 -37.19 32.00
N CYS A 819 14.42 -38.23 31.64
CA CYS A 819 13.70 -39.10 32.57
C CYS A 819 13.97 -40.58 32.22
N VAL A 820 13.78 -41.46 33.21
CA VAL A 820 13.80 -42.91 33.00
C VAL A 820 12.38 -43.43 33.10
N SER A 821 11.96 -44.23 32.12
CA SER A 821 10.59 -44.75 32.06
C SER A 821 10.35 -45.75 33.21
N PRO A 822 9.22 -45.69 33.94
CA PRO A 822 8.93 -46.56 35.07
C PRO A 822 8.53 -47.98 34.62
N SER A 823 9.46 -48.71 34.00
CA SER A 823 9.26 -50.07 33.51
C SER A 823 10.36 -51.03 34.01
N ARG A 824 10.02 -51.83 35.03
CA ARG A 824 10.74 -53.02 35.53
C ARG A 824 12.07 -52.82 36.30
N ARG A 825 12.10 -51.98 37.34
CA ARG A 825 12.90 -52.20 38.58
C ARG A 825 12.51 -51.30 39.76
N ALA A 826 11.21 -51.17 40.01
CA ALA A 826 10.67 -50.33 41.08
C ALA A 826 10.64 -51.05 42.45
N ASP A 827 11.81 -51.38 43.01
CA ASP A 827 11.92 -52.06 44.33
C ASP A 827 12.99 -51.49 45.28
N HIS A 828 13.92 -50.62 44.83
CA HIS A 828 15.08 -50.21 45.64
C HIS A 828 15.31 -48.71 45.83
N TRP A 829 14.49 -47.82 45.26
CA TRP A 829 14.74 -46.35 45.31
C TRP A 829 13.91 -45.55 46.34
N LEU A 830 13.23 -46.23 47.26
CA LEU A 830 12.43 -45.59 48.33
C LEU A 830 13.08 -45.64 49.73
N ALA A 831 14.25 -46.27 49.87
CA ALA A 831 14.92 -46.41 51.17
C ALA A 831 15.70 -45.15 51.60
N ASP A 832 16.44 -44.53 50.68
CA ASP A 832 17.49 -43.56 51.04
C ASP A 832 16.96 -42.14 51.36
N LEU A 833 15.71 -41.83 51.00
CA LEU A 833 15.07 -40.54 51.33
C LEU A 833 14.60 -40.43 52.80
N CYS A 834 14.80 -41.46 53.63
CA CYS A 834 14.36 -41.48 55.02
C CYS A 834 15.46 -41.29 56.09
N GLN A 835 16.75 -41.24 55.73
CA GLN A 835 17.87 -41.21 56.70
C GLN A 835 18.61 -39.86 56.85
N LEU A 836 17.89 -38.73 56.75
CA LEU A 836 18.40 -37.42 57.24
C LEU A 836 17.35 -36.68 58.10
N ARG A 837 17.07 -37.22 59.29
CA ARG A 837 16.43 -36.46 60.38
C ARG A 837 17.46 -36.17 61.48
N PHE A 838 17.69 -34.88 61.73
CA PHE A 838 18.54 -34.42 62.82
C PHE A 838 18.03 -34.91 64.19
N THR A 839 18.96 -35.33 65.05
CA THR A 839 18.70 -35.71 66.43
C THR A 839 18.91 -34.52 67.37
N GLY A 840 17.85 -34.13 68.08
CA GLY A 840 17.85 -33.05 69.08
C GLY A 840 16.48 -33.00 69.79
N PRO A 841 16.42 -32.89 71.13
CA PRO A 841 15.20 -33.23 71.86
C PRO A 841 14.12 -32.14 71.85
N LEU A 842 12.87 -32.59 71.74
CA LEU A 842 11.65 -31.80 71.97
C LEU A 842 11.19 -31.95 73.42
N GLU A 843 11.24 -30.87 74.20
CA GLU A 843 10.35 -30.74 75.36
C GLU A 843 8.99 -30.16 74.93
N ARG A 844 7.92 -30.60 75.60
CA ARG A 844 6.52 -30.29 75.25
C ARG A 844 5.86 -29.46 76.35
N ARG A 845 5.04 -28.46 75.98
CA ARG A 845 3.62 -28.30 76.42
C ARG A 845 2.93 -27.12 75.70
N PRO A 846 1.57 -27.00 75.72
CA PRO A 846 0.85 -26.47 74.56
C PRO A 846 0.02 -25.17 74.78
N ALA A 847 -0.28 -24.53 73.64
CA ALA A 847 -1.50 -23.83 73.22
C ALA A 847 -2.47 -23.17 74.23
N ALA A 848 -2.74 -21.87 74.03
CA ALA A 848 -4.04 -21.25 74.29
C ALA A 848 -4.28 -19.95 73.47
N LEU A 849 -5.30 -20.00 72.59
CA LEU A 849 -6.36 -19.01 72.31
C LEU A 849 -6.11 -17.47 72.18
N CYS A 850 -6.90 -16.88 71.25
CA CYS A 850 -7.26 -15.46 71.10
C CYS A 850 -6.14 -14.45 70.67
N GLY A 851 -6.46 -13.36 69.95
CA GLY A 851 -7.70 -13.03 69.25
C GLY A 851 -7.95 -11.52 69.02
N ARG A 852 -8.39 -11.16 67.80
CA ARG A 852 -8.95 -9.86 67.34
C ARG A 852 -8.00 -8.67 67.07
N ALA A 853 -8.32 -8.00 65.95
CA ALA A 853 -8.37 -6.55 65.71
C ALA A 853 -7.10 -5.67 65.67
N ALA A 854 -6.86 -5.11 64.47
CA ALA A 854 -6.29 -3.76 64.24
C ALA A 854 -7.40 -2.68 64.43
N PRO A 855 -7.22 -1.34 64.21
CA PRO A 855 -6.10 -0.63 63.54
C PRO A 855 -5.71 0.79 64.06
N ARG A 856 -4.81 1.48 63.31
CA ARG A 856 -4.51 2.96 63.29
C ARG A 856 -3.87 3.55 64.59
N ALA A 857 -2.93 4.51 64.61
CA ALA A 857 -2.68 5.65 63.72
C ALA A 857 -1.29 6.34 63.92
N HIS A 858 -0.74 6.92 62.84
CA HIS A 858 0.00 8.20 62.69
C HIS A 858 1.05 8.78 63.69
N LEU A 859 2.17 9.21 63.07
CA LEU A 859 2.87 10.54 63.14
C LEU A 859 4.10 10.80 64.05
N SER A 860 5.25 11.00 63.36
CA SER A 860 6.44 11.80 63.72
C SER A 860 7.31 11.30 64.91
N ALA A 861 8.62 11.53 64.97
CA ALA A 861 9.43 12.60 64.37
C ALA A 861 10.83 12.14 63.84
N ARG A 862 11.62 13.08 63.30
CA ARG A 862 13.03 12.90 62.90
C ARG A 862 13.98 13.39 63.99
N LYS A 863 15.14 12.72 64.14
CA LYS A 863 16.49 13.18 64.59
C LYS A 863 17.29 11.93 65.02
N ASP A 864 18.61 11.79 64.86
CA ASP A 864 19.64 12.63 64.21
C ASP A 864 20.61 11.71 63.43
N CYS A 865 21.33 12.24 62.44
CA CYS A 865 22.39 11.52 61.72
C CYS A 865 23.74 12.24 61.89
N GLN A 866 24.74 11.56 62.43
CA GLN A 866 26.14 12.03 62.40
C GLN A 866 26.86 11.50 61.14
N PRO A 867 27.77 12.26 60.53
CA PRO A 867 28.61 11.78 59.42
C PRO A 867 29.79 10.93 59.95
N PRO A 868 30.28 9.96 59.16
CA PRO A 868 31.54 9.27 59.46
C PRO A 868 32.76 10.19 59.25
N PRO A 869 33.90 9.94 59.91
CA PRO A 869 35.11 10.73 59.77
C PRO A 869 35.82 10.54 58.42
N GLU A 870 36.64 11.51 58.03
CA GLU A 870 37.43 11.47 56.79
C GLU A 870 38.54 10.39 56.83
N PRO A 871 38.77 9.65 55.73
CA PRO A 871 39.89 8.72 55.62
C PRO A 871 41.20 9.45 55.31
N SER A 872 42.16 9.40 56.24
CA SER A 872 43.52 9.89 56.04
C SER A 872 44.22 9.17 54.88
N TYR A 873 44.69 9.91 53.88
CA TYR A 873 45.40 9.34 52.73
C TYR A 873 46.85 8.94 53.06
N LEU A 874 47.24 7.77 52.52
CA LEU A 874 48.62 7.38 52.16
C LEU A 874 49.69 7.43 53.27
N ALA A 875 49.65 6.44 54.17
CA ALA A 875 50.88 5.74 54.53
C ALA A 875 51.08 4.57 53.55
N CYS A 876 52.18 4.55 52.80
CA CYS A 876 52.50 3.42 51.91
C CYS A 876 52.79 2.17 52.74
N ARG A 877 51.82 1.25 52.79
CA ARG A 877 52.10 -0.15 53.14
C ARG A 877 52.65 -0.86 51.91
N CYS A 878 53.53 -1.83 52.15
CA CYS A 878 54.32 -2.53 51.14
C CYS A 878 53.48 -3.11 50.00
N GLU A 879 54.13 -3.44 48.88
CA GLU A 879 53.51 -4.27 47.84
C GLU A 879 52.84 -5.50 48.49
N PRO A 880 51.56 -5.78 48.19
CA PRO A 880 50.86 -6.92 48.77
C PRO A 880 51.39 -8.19 48.10
N VAL A 881 52.44 -8.77 48.69
CA VAL A 881 53.00 -10.08 48.32
C VAL A 881 51.88 -11.11 48.37
N GLY A 882 51.33 -11.45 47.21
CA GLY A 882 50.19 -12.34 47.09
C GLY A 882 50.55 -13.75 47.54
N ARG A 883 49.68 -14.39 48.33
CA ARG A 883 49.88 -15.80 48.68
C ARG A 883 49.88 -16.66 47.41
N PRO A 884 50.79 -17.66 47.32
CA PRO A 884 50.90 -18.52 46.15
C PRO A 884 49.75 -19.55 46.03
N ASP A 885 48.89 -19.71 47.04
CA ASP A 885 47.82 -20.72 47.12
C ASP A 885 46.49 -20.31 46.44
N THR A 886 46.34 -19.04 46.04
CA THR A 886 45.08 -18.53 45.49
C THR A 886 44.97 -18.73 43.97
N THR A 887 44.09 -19.64 43.54
CA THR A 887 43.91 -20.08 42.14
C THR A 887 43.40 -19.02 41.16
N ARG A 888 42.80 -17.91 41.64
CA ARG A 888 42.19 -16.87 40.80
C ARG A 888 42.74 -15.48 41.13
N ARG A 889 42.95 -14.65 40.11
CA ARG A 889 43.38 -13.24 40.20
C ARG A 889 42.22 -12.30 39.93
N VAL A 890 42.29 -11.08 40.49
CA VAL A 890 41.20 -10.09 40.42
C VAL A 890 41.21 -9.35 39.08
N VAL A 891 40.04 -9.21 38.47
CA VAL A 891 39.79 -8.44 37.25
C VAL A 891 38.89 -7.23 37.60
N ARG A 892 39.15 -6.07 36.98
CA ARG A 892 38.43 -4.81 37.19
C ARG A 892 38.21 -4.10 35.85
N GLY A 893 37.16 -3.27 35.78
CA GLY A 893 36.88 -2.38 34.65
C GLY A 893 35.78 -2.84 33.69
N GLY A 894 35.35 -4.11 33.78
CA GLY A 894 34.38 -4.70 32.85
C GLY A 894 34.97 -4.98 31.47
N SER A 895 34.13 -5.49 30.56
CA SER A 895 34.49 -5.74 29.15
C SER A 895 33.28 -5.60 28.24
N TRP A 896 33.49 -5.66 26.92
CA TRP A 896 32.47 -5.43 25.90
C TRP A 896 31.29 -6.42 25.93
N ASN A 897 31.50 -7.62 26.49
CA ASN A 897 30.44 -8.61 26.69
C ASN A 897 29.74 -8.53 28.08
N ASN A 898 30.07 -7.55 28.93
CA ASN A 898 29.50 -7.43 30.27
C ASN A 898 28.24 -6.56 30.31
N ASN A 899 27.30 -6.89 31.20
CA ASN A 899 26.12 -6.07 31.46
C ASN A 899 26.45 -4.80 32.28
N ARG A 900 25.48 -3.88 32.38
CA ARG A 900 25.62 -2.59 33.10
C ARG A 900 26.15 -2.76 34.54
N ASP A 901 25.69 -3.79 35.25
CA ASP A 901 25.96 -3.94 36.68
C ASP A 901 27.34 -4.58 36.94
N ASN A 902 27.82 -5.42 36.02
CA ASN A 902 29.18 -5.95 35.98
C ASN A 902 30.21 -4.90 35.49
N ALA A 903 29.77 -3.89 34.74
CA ALA A 903 30.60 -2.74 34.32
C ALA A 903 30.81 -1.66 35.42
N ARG A 904 30.20 -1.80 36.60
CA ARG A 904 30.34 -0.84 37.71
C ARG A 904 31.79 -0.82 38.23
N CYS A 905 32.35 0.37 38.51
CA CYS A 905 33.72 0.52 39.03
C CYS A 905 33.99 -0.26 40.34
N ALA A 906 32.94 -0.47 41.17
CA ALA A 906 33.02 -1.25 42.39
C ALA A 906 32.98 -2.78 42.17
N TYR A 907 32.49 -3.26 41.01
CA TYR A 907 32.36 -4.68 40.69
C TYR A 907 33.73 -5.36 40.64
N ARG A 908 33.84 -6.55 41.25
CA ARG A 908 35.09 -7.29 41.42
C ARG A 908 34.96 -8.64 40.71
N ASN A 909 35.45 -8.69 39.48
CA ASN A 909 35.50 -9.93 38.72
C ASN A 909 36.80 -10.69 39.04
N HIS A 910 36.95 -11.90 38.50
CA HIS A 910 38.16 -12.71 38.63
C HIS A 910 38.42 -13.54 37.35
N ASN A 911 39.66 -13.99 37.17
CA ASN A 911 39.99 -15.06 36.22
C ASN A 911 41.18 -15.87 36.74
N ASP A 912 41.39 -17.07 36.19
CA ASP A 912 42.64 -17.82 36.37
C ASP A 912 43.80 -17.08 35.68
N PRO A 913 44.98 -16.93 36.31
CA PRO A 913 46.13 -16.25 35.71
C PRO A 913 46.72 -16.92 34.45
N GLY A 914 46.45 -18.21 34.22
CA GLY A 914 46.81 -18.92 32.99
C GLY A 914 45.82 -18.75 31.84
N ASN A 915 44.60 -18.27 32.10
CA ASN A 915 43.52 -18.23 31.11
C ASN A 915 43.64 -17.03 30.15
N ARG A 916 43.80 -17.32 28.86
CA ARG A 916 43.85 -16.33 27.77
C ARG A 916 42.43 -16.01 27.28
N ASN A 917 41.93 -14.83 27.62
CA ASN A 917 40.57 -14.39 27.30
C ASN A 917 40.58 -13.03 26.57
N ASN A 918 39.94 -12.95 25.41
CA ASN A 918 39.83 -11.74 24.57
C ASN A 918 39.01 -10.60 25.22
N ASN A 919 38.39 -10.84 26.37
CA ASN A 919 37.74 -9.84 27.20
C ASN A 919 38.67 -9.19 28.23
N LEU A 920 39.92 -9.66 28.37
CA LEU A 920 40.91 -9.12 29.32
C LEU A 920 41.97 -8.28 28.61
N GLY A 921 42.21 -7.09 29.16
CA GLY A 921 43.33 -6.22 28.83
C GLY A 921 43.99 -5.68 30.09
N LEU A 922 45.18 -5.09 29.95
CA LEU A 922 45.93 -4.50 31.05
C LEU A 922 45.95 -2.97 30.97
N ARG A 923 46.05 -2.31 32.13
CA ARG A 923 46.44 -0.90 32.23
C ARG A 923 47.66 -0.83 33.14
N LEU A 924 48.72 -0.19 32.66
CA LEU A 924 49.94 -0.01 33.44
C LEU A 924 49.72 1.07 34.52
N VAL A 925 50.23 0.82 35.72
CA VAL A 925 50.28 1.81 36.82
C VAL A 925 51.73 2.21 37.00
N CYS A 926 52.05 3.48 36.76
CA CYS A 926 53.37 4.03 37.06
C CYS A 926 53.39 4.47 38.53
N VAL A 927 54.31 3.92 39.33
CA VAL A 927 54.54 4.33 40.72
C VAL A 927 55.70 5.31 40.75
N SER A 928 55.41 6.60 40.53
CA SER A 928 56.42 7.66 40.64
C SER A 928 56.54 8.17 42.07
N HIS A 929 57.74 8.04 42.65
CA HIS A 929 58.10 8.73 43.90
C HIS A 929 58.34 10.22 43.61
N ILE A 930 57.29 11.05 43.71
CA ILE A 930 57.43 12.51 43.73
C ILE A 930 56.73 13.07 44.97
N VAL A 931 57.55 13.71 45.82
CA VAL A 931 57.11 14.46 47.00
C VAL A 931 56.92 15.93 46.62
N GLN A 932 55.81 16.52 47.07
CA GLN A 932 55.53 17.96 47.24
C GLN A 932 56.31 18.96 46.35
N ALA A 933 55.65 19.46 45.29
CA ALA A 933 55.86 20.83 44.82
C ALA A 933 54.68 21.32 43.95
N PHE A 934 53.61 21.84 44.56
CA PHE A 934 52.78 22.97 44.07
C PHE A 934 51.82 23.41 45.19
N GLY A 935 51.61 24.72 45.32
CA GLY A 935 50.93 25.32 46.49
C GLY A 935 49.40 25.23 46.46
N LYS A 936 48.78 25.36 47.64
CA LYS A 936 47.32 25.56 47.78
C LYS A 936 46.92 26.95 47.24
N PRO A 937 45.80 27.05 46.49
CA PRO A 937 44.95 28.24 46.46
C PRO A 937 43.90 28.15 47.60
N ASP A 938 43.67 29.26 48.30
CA ASP A 938 42.65 29.32 49.38
C ASP A 938 41.21 29.47 48.84
N PRO A 939 40.19 29.01 49.59
CA PRO A 939 38.79 29.15 49.20
C PRO A 939 38.19 30.53 49.59
N PRO A 940 37.70 31.34 48.64
CA PRO A 940 37.01 32.60 48.96
C PRO A 940 35.56 32.36 49.43
N GLY A 941 35.15 33.02 50.52
CA GLY A 941 33.82 32.85 51.12
C GLY A 941 32.92 34.09 51.10
N LEU A 942 31.61 33.85 51.35
CA LEU A 942 30.67 34.74 52.06
C LEU A 942 30.53 36.24 51.66
N GLY A 943 30.03 36.51 50.45
CA GLY A 943 28.71 37.14 50.25
C GLY A 943 28.47 38.66 50.51
N ARG A 944 27.15 39.00 50.57
CA ARG A 944 26.45 40.27 50.89
C ARG A 944 25.99 41.21 49.74
N LYS A 945 24.65 41.27 49.63
CA LYS A 945 23.75 42.44 49.44
C LYS A 945 23.56 43.13 48.06
N CYS A 946 22.32 42.94 47.58
CA CYS A 946 21.45 43.83 46.79
C CYS A 946 21.45 45.31 47.26
N PRO A 947 20.96 46.30 46.44
CA PRO A 947 19.50 46.46 46.25
C PRO A 947 18.98 47.00 44.89
N SER A 948 17.69 46.71 44.58
CA SER A 948 16.65 47.52 43.86
C SER A 948 16.97 48.24 42.51
N THR A 949 16.06 48.53 41.56
CA THR A 949 14.58 48.73 41.46
C THR A 949 14.20 48.71 39.94
N THR A 950 12.97 48.66 39.37
CA THR A 950 11.55 48.67 39.81
C THR A 950 10.62 48.01 38.76
N VAL A 951 9.48 47.46 39.19
CA VAL A 951 8.11 47.34 38.56
C VAL A 951 7.89 47.46 37.03
N GLY A 952 7.12 46.50 36.47
CA GLY A 952 6.33 46.66 35.23
C GLY A 952 5.64 45.37 34.73
N GLY A 953 4.32 45.37 34.55
CA GLY A 953 3.52 44.25 33.96
C GLY A 953 2.17 44.77 33.42
N PRO A 954 1.18 43.94 33.01
CA PRO A 954 1.10 42.46 33.12
C PRO A 954 0.46 41.72 31.89
N ARG A 955 0.16 40.42 32.08
CA ARG A 955 -0.93 39.57 31.48
C ARG A 955 -0.70 38.68 30.22
N ARG A 956 -1.20 37.43 30.40
CA ARG A 956 -1.72 36.40 29.44
C ARG A 956 -0.73 35.64 28.53
N GLY A 957 -0.82 34.30 28.54
CA GLY A 957 -0.34 33.44 27.43
C GLY A 957 0.13 32.04 27.83
N ARG A 958 -0.77 31.04 27.78
CA ARG A 958 -0.59 29.58 28.00
C ARG A 958 0.81 29.00 27.69
N CYS A 959 1.32 28.13 28.56
CA CYS A 959 2.57 27.39 28.35
C CYS A 959 2.47 26.37 27.20
N GLY A 960 3.48 26.33 26.33
CA GLY A 960 3.72 25.24 25.38
C GLY A 960 5.21 24.94 25.28
N TRP A 961 5.63 23.74 25.69
CA TRP A 961 7.04 23.36 25.70
C TRP A 961 7.46 22.77 24.35
N ARG A 962 8.30 23.48 23.59
CA ARG A 962 9.16 22.88 22.56
C ARG A 962 10.62 23.14 22.90
N ARG A 963 11.45 22.09 22.83
CA ARG A 963 12.91 22.23 22.86
C ARG A 963 13.39 22.83 21.53
N LEU A 964 14.38 23.72 21.59
CA LEU A 964 15.15 24.16 20.43
C LEU A 964 16.65 24.12 20.77
N VAL A 965 17.47 23.88 19.75
CA VAL A 965 18.93 23.70 19.86
C VAL A 965 19.65 24.97 19.39
N PRO A 966 20.64 25.49 20.15
CA PRO A 966 21.59 26.48 19.67
C PRO A 966 23.06 25.98 19.69
N SER A 967 24.05 26.56 19.00
CA SER A 967 24.08 27.35 17.73
C SER A 967 25.52 27.85 17.44
N ALA A 968 25.99 27.83 16.18
CA ALA A 968 27.00 28.74 15.60
C ALA A 968 27.00 28.53 14.07
N ARG A 969 26.84 29.51 13.16
CA ARG A 969 27.51 30.83 12.93
C ARG A 969 28.96 30.70 12.40
N ILE A 970 29.44 31.49 11.42
CA ILE A 970 28.91 32.17 10.21
C ILE A 970 30.11 32.90 9.55
N ALA A 971 30.27 32.88 8.23
CA ALA A 971 30.99 33.90 7.45
C ALA A 971 30.68 33.81 5.94
N ARG A 972 30.71 34.94 5.22
CA ARG A 972 30.56 35.06 3.75
C ARG A 972 31.43 36.23 3.25
N LYS A 973 32.03 36.12 2.05
CA LYS A 973 32.08 37.19 1.02
C LYS A 973 32.84 36.80 -0.27
N GLY A 974 32.20 37.10 -1.42
CA GLY A 974 32.82 37.31 -2.75
C GLY A 974 33.27 36.06 -3.52
N CYS A 975 33.25 36.02 -4.87
CA CYS A 975 32.64 36.89 -5.90
C CYS A 975 32.27 36.03 -7.15
N ALA A 976 31.62 36.62 -8.16
CA ALA A 976 31.13 35.93 -9.38
C ALA A 976 31.85 36.45 -10.67
N PRO A 977 31.49 36.08 -11.93
CA PRO A 977 32.30 35.09 -12.67
C PRO A 977 32.66 35.41 -14.14
N SER A 978 33.66 34.69 -14.66
CA SER A 978 34.01 34.54 -16.11
C SER A 978 35.03 33.38 -16.27
N GLY A 979 35.14 32.61 -17.36
CA GLY A 979 34.33 32.47 -18.57
C GLY A 979 35.07 31.70 -19.70
N ILE A 980 34.32 31.07 -20.64
CA ILE A 980 34.74 30.58 -21.98
C ILE A 980 35.35 29.14 -22.09
N TYR A 981 35.09 28.52 -23.26
CA TYR A 981 35.32 27.15 -23.81
C TYR A 981 36.74 26.98 -24.47
N PRO A 982 37.19 25.85 -25.12
CA PRO A 982 36.45 24.83 -25.92
C PRO A 982 36.97 23.36 -25.89
N THR A 983 36.82 22.60 -27.00
CA THR A 983 36.70 21.13 -27.09
C THR A 983 37.59 20.42 -28.14
N GLY A 984 38.00 19.16 -27.90
CA GLY A 984 38.03 18.08 -28.94
C GLY A 984 39.37 17.41 -29.36
N ALA A 985 39.45 16.08 -29.17
CA ALA A 985 40.02 14.96 -30.00
C ALA A 985 41.33 15.10 -30.87
N PRO A 986 41.96 14.03 -31.44
CA PRO A 986 41.94 12.56 -31.23
C PRO A 986 43.39 11.98 -30.94
N PRO A 987 43.72 10.66 -31.03
CA PRO A 987 44.98 10.11 -30.45
C PRO A 987 46.17 9.84 -31.42
N GLY A 988 47.39 9.66 -30.86
CA GLY A 988 48.65 9.31 -31.54
C GLY A 988 49.53 8.27 -30.79
N ARG A 989 50.62 7.75 -31.40
CA ARG A 989 51.32 6.51 -30.95
C ARG A 989 52.79 6.68 -30.45
N LYS A 990 53.10 6.07 -29.28
CA LYS A 990 54.40 5.42 -28.90
C LYS A 990 55.66 6.36 -28.79
N PRO A 991 56.85 5.92 -28.28
CA PRO A 991 57.29 4.56 -27.88
C PRO A 991 58.02 4.37 -26.51
N ARG A 992 58.03 3.11 -26.04
CA ARG A 992 59.08 2.35 -25.28
C ARG A 992 59.81 2.96 -24.04
N GLY A 993 59.84 2.20 -22.93
CA GLY A 993 60.88 2.28 -21.88
C GLY A 993 60.51 1.54 -20.57
N ALA A 994 61.33 0.58 -20.13
CA ALA A 994 61.21 -0.21 -18.88
C ALA A 994 62.58 -0.86 -18.58
N PRO A 995 62.82 -1.56 -17.44
CA PRO A 995 62.09 -1.65 -16.16
C PRO A 995 62.92 -0.92 -15.04
N PRO A 996 62.89 -1.19 -13.71
CA PRO A 996 62.49 -2.39 -12.94
C PRO A 996 61.01 -2.42 -12.49
#